data_AF-A0AA38G0H2-F1
#
_entry.id   AF-A0AA38G0H2-F1
#
_cell.length_a   1.000
_cell.length_b   1.000
_cell.length_c   1.000
_cell.angle_alpha   90.00
_cell.angle_beta   90.00
_cell.angle_gamma   90.00
#
_symmetry.space_group_name_H-M   'P 1'
#
loop_
_entity.id
_entity.type
_entity.pdbx_description
1 polymer ?
#
loop_
_entity_poly.entity_id
_entity_poly.type
_entity_poly.pdbx_seq_one_letter_code
_entity_poly.pdbx_strand_id
1 'polypeptide(L)'
;MGFAVESRSHVKDILGLINAFNEVKKITVDGTTPITVAHVAALARRHDVKVALEAEQCRARVETCSSWVQRKAEDGADIYGVTTGFGACSSRRTNQLSELQESLIRCLLAGVFTKGCASSVDELPATATRSAMLLRLNSFTYGCSGIRWEVMEALEKLLNSNVSPKVPLRGSVSASGDLIPLAYIAGLLIGKPSVIARIGDDVEIPAPEALSRVGLRPFKLQAKEGLALVNGTSFATAVASTVMYDANVLLLLVETLCGMFCEVIFGREEFAHPLIHKVKPHPGQIESAELLEWLLRSSPFQELSREYYSIDKLKKPKQDRYALRSSPQWLAPLVQTIRDATTTVETEVNSANDNPIIDHANDRALHGANFQGSAVGFYMDYVRIAVAGLGKLLFAQFTELMIEYYSNGLPGNLSLGPDLSVDYGLKGLDIAMAAYSSELQYLANPVTTHVHSAEQHNQDINSLALISARKTEEALDILKLMIASHLTAMCQAVDLRQLEEALVRVVENVVSTLADECGLPNDTKARLLYVAKAVPVYTYLESPCDPTLPLLLGLKQSCFDTILALHKKDGIETDTLVDRLAEFEKRLSDRLENEMTAVRVLYEKKGHKTADNNDALVRIQGSKFLPFYRFVREELDTGVMSARREQTPQEDVQKVFDAIADGRITVPLLHCLQGFLGQPNGALHGANFQGSAVGFYMDYVRIAVAGLGKLLFAQFTELMIEYYSNGIPGNLSLGPDLSVDYGLKGLDIAMAAYSSELQYLANPVTTHVHSAEQHTQDINSLALISARKTEEALDILKLMLASHLAAMCQAVDLRQLEETLVKVVQNVISTLANECGLPNDTKARLLYVAKAVPVYTYLESPCDPTLPLLLGLKQSCFDSILALHKKDGIETDTLVDRLAEFEKRLCDRLENEMTAVRVLYEKKGHKTADNNNALLRIQGSKFLPFYRFVRDELDTGVMGARREQTPQEDVQKVFDAIADGRITETATHH
;
A
#
# COMPACT_ATOMS: atom_id res chain seq x y z
N MET A 1 2.14 -2.89 -22.68
CA MET A 1 0.82 -2.47 -23.20
C MET A 1 0.27 -1.46 -22.21
N GLY A 2 0.14 -0.19 -22.58
CA GLY A 2 -0.50 0.82 -21.73
C GLY A 2 -2.01 0.71 -21.93
N PHE A 3 -2.74 0.32 -20.89
CA PHE A 3 -4.19 0.46 -20.89
C PHE A 3 -4.50 1.96 -20.96
N ALA A 4 -5.06 2.40 -22.07
CA ALA A 4 -5.70 3.70 -22.13
C ALA A 4 -6.82 3.69 -21.09
N VAL A 5 -6.67 4.48 -20.01
CA VAL A 5 -7.75 4.75 -19.08
C VAL A 5 -8.80 5.52 -19.89
N GLU A 6 -9.74 4.79 -20.48
CA GLU A 6 -10.94 5.39 -21.04
C GLU A 6 -11.59 6.24 -19.94
N SER A 7 -12.09 7.43 -20.30
CA SER A 7 -12.77 8.34 -19.38
C SER A 7 -14.04 7.71 -18.81
N ARG A 8 -13.91 6.88 -17.78
CA ARG A 8 -14.99 6.16 -17.12
C ARG A 8 -14.99 6.52 -15.64
N SER A 9 -16.19 6.73 -15.09
CA SER A 9 -16.39 6.94 -13.66
C SER A 9 -15.96 5.69 -12.89
N HIS A 10 -15.21 5.87 -11.79
CA HIS A 10 -14.79 4.76 -10.92
C HIS A 10 -15.97 3.93 -10.41
N VAL A 11 -17.15 4.55 -10.20
CA VAL A 11 -18.37 3.84 -9.80
C VAL A 11 -18.70 2.73 -10.78
N LYS A 12 -18.67 3.01 -12.09
CA LYS A 12 -18.97 2.00 -13.12
C LYS A 12 -17.95 0.88 -13.14
N ASP A 13 -16.68 1.19 -12.95
CA ASP A 13 -15.64 0.17 -12.89
C ASP A 13 -15.82 -0.75 -11.69
N ILE A 14 -16.17 -0.19 -10.52
CA ILE A 14 -16.41 -0.97 -9.30
C ILE A 14 -17.66 -1.83 -9.45
N LEU A 15 -18.74 -1.29 -10.02
CA LEU A 15 -19.93 -2.10 -10.37
C LEU A 15 -19.57 -3.23 -11.35
N GLY A 16 -18.68 -2.95 -12.31
CA GLY A 16 -18.12 -3.97 -13.22
C GLY A 16 -17.35 -5.06 -12.47
N LEU A 17 -16.53 -4.71 -11.49
CA LEU A 17 -15.80 -5.66 -10.64
C LEU A 17 -16.76 -6.52 -9.80
N ILE A 18 -17.82 -5.94 -9.22
CA ILE A 18 -18.83 -6.68 -8.45
C ILE A 18 -19.56 -7.68 -9.35
N ASN A 19 -20.00 -7.25 -10.54
CA ASN A 19 -20.68 -8.13 -11.49
C ASN A 19 -19.74 -9.24 -11.97
N ALA A 20 -18.50 -8.92 -12.32
CA ALA A 20 -17.50 -9.92 -12.71
C ALA A 20 -17.26 -10.95 -11.59
N PHE A 21 -17.16 -10.50 -10.33
CA PHE A 21 -17.01 -11.40 -9.18
C PHE A 21 -18.20 -12.35 -9.02
N ASN A 22 -19.43 -11.90 -9.23
CA ASN A 22 -20.66 -12.69 -9.04
C ASN A 22 -20.97 -13.62 -10.23
N GLU A 23 -20.71 -13.16 -11.46
CA GLU A 23 -21.13 -13.83 -12.69
C GLU A 23 -20.09 -14.83 -13.20
N VAL A 24 -18.80 -14.62 -12.92
CA VAL A 24 -17.74 -15.51 -13.40
C VAL A 24 -17.95 -16.93 -12.90
N LYS A 25 -17.83 -17.90 -13.81
CA LYS A 25 -17.85 -19.35 -13.55
C LYS A 25 -16.55 -20.04 -13.93
N LYS A 26 -15.83 -19.48 -14.90
CA LYS A 26 -14.54 -19.97 -15.36
C LYS A 26 -13.58 -18.80 -15.51
N ILE A 27 -12.35 -18.98 -15.05
CA ILE A 27 -11.24 -18.04 -15.24
C ILE A 27 -10.36 -18.62 -16.32
N THR A 28 -10.35 -17.96 -17.49
CA THR A 28 -9.47 -18.29 -18.61
C THR A 28 -8.03 -17.91 -18.26
N VAL A 29 -7.11 -18.85 -18.45
CA VAL A 29 -5.68 -18.67 -18.20
C VAL A 29 -4.94 -19.06 -19.48
N ASP A 30 -4.53 -18.06 -20.27
CA ASP A 30 -4.04 -18.24 -21.64
C ASP A 30 -2.82 -17.34 -21.97
N GLY A 31 -2.44 -16.44 -21.04
CA GLY A 31 -1.37 -15.44 -21.18
C GLY A 31 -1.68 -14.27 -22.10
N THR A 32 -2.95 -14.06 -22.46
CA THR A 32 -3.43 -12.94 -23.27
C THR A 32 -4.66 -12.27 -22.68
N THR A 33 -5.63 -13.05 -22.18
CA THR A 33 -6.82 -12.58 -21.50
C THR A 33 -6.44 -12.12 -20.10
N PRO A 34 -6.71 -10.84 -19.73
CA PRO A 34 -6.33 -10.35 -18.41
C PRO A 34 -7.09 -11.04 -17.28
N ILE A 35 -6.38 -11.44 -16.24
CA ILE A 35 -6.97 -11.80 -14.94
C ILE A 35 -7.11 -10.52 -14.12
N THR A 36 -8.34 -10.19 -13.72
CA THR A 36 -8.65 -9.01 -12.88
C THR A 36 -8.62 -9.36 -11.40
N VAL A 37 -8.61 -8.35 -10.53
CA VAL A 37 -8.72 -8.57 -9.07
C VAL A 37 -10.03 -9.29 -8.69
N ALA A 38 -11.12 -9.07 -9.43
CA ALA A 38 -12.39 -9.76 -9.23
C ALA A 38 -12.31 -11.25 -9.55
N HIS A 39 -11.57 -11.64 -10.60
CA HIS A 39 -11.33 -13.05 -10.92
C HIS A 39 -10.56 -13.76 -9.79
N VAL A 40 -9.51 -13.11 -9.27
CA VAL A 40 -8.72 -13.66 -8.15
C VAL A 40 -9.59 -13.82 -6.90
N ALA A 41 -10.35 -12.79 -6.53
CA ALA A 41 -11.27 -12.86 -5.39
C ALA A 41 -12.36 -13.93 -5.57
N ALA A 42 -12.90 -14.06 -6.78
CA ALA A 42 -13.91 -15.07 -7.10
C ALA A 42 -13.34 -16.48 -6.95
N LEU A 43 -12.14 -16.76 -7.48
CA LEU A 43 -11.49 -18.06 -7.26
C LEU A 43 -11.30 -18.33 -5.76
N ALA A 44 -10.83 -17.33 -5.02
CA ALA A 44 -10.52 -17.46 -3.61
C ALA A 44 -11.76 -17.79 -2.76
N ARG A 45 -12.89 -17.13 -3.02
CA ARG A 45 -14.09 -17.14 -2.17
C ARG A 45 -15.22 -18.04 -2.67
N ARG A 46 -15.24 -18.38 -3.97
CA ARG A 46 -16.33 -19.13 -4.61
C ARG A 46 -15.79 -20.42 -5.25
N HIS A 47 -15.90 -21.54 -4.55
CA HIS A 47 -15.37 -22.85 -4.99
C HIS A 47 -16.06 -23.44 -6.24
N ASP A 48 -17.22 -22.88 -6.64
CA ASP A 48 -17.88 -23.21 -7.92
C ASP A 48 -17.13 -22.65 -9.13
N VAL A 49 -16.31 -21.61 -8.95
CA VAL A 49 -15.48 -21.02 -10.01
C VAL A 49 -14.30 -21.94 -10.31
N LYS A 50 -14.09 -22.25 -11.60
CA LYS A 50 -13.02 -23.13 -12.08
C LYS A 50 -11.98 -22.37 -12.88
N VAL A 51 -10.75 -22.89 -12.85
CA VAL A 51 -9.66 -22.46 -13.72
C VAL A 51 -9.72 -23.25 -15.02
N ALA A 52 -9.51 -22.56 -16.14
CA ALA A 52 -9.40 -23.15 -17.46
C ALA A 52 -8.07 -22.72 -18.10
N LEU A 53 -7.09 -23.63 -18.10
CA LEU A 53 -5.81 -23.44 -18.76
C LEU A 53 -5.94 -23.75 -20.25
N GLU A 54 -5.83 -22.73 -21.10
CA GLU A 54 -6.13 -22.88 -22.53
C GLU A 54 -4.88 -23.33 -23.32
N ALA A 55 -4.85 -24.62 -23.66
CA ALA A 55 -3.72 -25.25 -24.34
C ALA A 55 -3.44 -24.66 -25.72
N GLU A 56 -4.48 -24.29 -26.48
CA GLU A 56 -4.34 -23.79 -27.84
C GLU A 56 -3.54 -22.48 -27.89
N GLN A 57 -3.68 -21.61 -26.88
CA GLN A 57 -3.10 -20.28 -26.86
C GLN A 57 -1.66 -20.26 -26.36
N CYS A 58 -1.30 -21.11 -25.39
CA CYS A 58 -0.01 -20.99 -24.70
C CYS A 58 0.87 -22.25 -24.65
N ARG A 59 0.34 -23.45 -24.93
CA ARG A 59 1.13 -24.70 -24.81
C ARG A 59 2.38 -24.68 -25.68
N ALA A 60 2.26 -24.27 -26.94
CA ALA A 60 3.37 -24.30 -27.89
C ALA A 60 4.56 -23.43 -27.46
N ARG A 61 4.32 -22.21 -26.94
CA ARG A 61 5.41 -21.34 -26.46
C ARG A 61 6.02 -21.84 -25.15
N VAL A 62 5.20 -22.42 -24.26
CA VAL A 62 5.67 -23.04 -23.01
C VAL A 62 6.57 -24.25 -23.29
N GLU A 63 6.16 -25.14 -24.19
CA GLU A 63 6.94 -26.33 -24.58
C GLU A 63 8.24 -25.96 -25.32
N THR A 64 8.19 -24.92 -26.17
CA THR A 64 9.40 -24.39 -26.84
C THR A 64 10.40 -23.86 -25.81
N CYS A 65 9.92 -23.11 -24.83
CA CYS A 65 10.73 -22.52 -23.77
C CYS A 65 11.36 -23.58 -22.87
N SER A 66 10.58 -24.56 -22.38
CA SER A 66 11.10 -25.66 -21.55
C SER A 66 12.12 -26.53 -22.31
N SER A 67 11.83 -26.88 -23.56
CA SER A 67 12.77 -27.63 -24.42
C SER A 67 14.06 -26.86 -24.68
N TRP A 68 13.99 -25.53 -24.82
CA TRP A 68 15.16 -24.67 -24.98
C TRP A 68 16.05 -24.71 -23.74
N VAL A 69 15.47 -24.56 -22.55
CA VAL A 69 16.21 -24.58 -21.28
C VAL A 69 16.87 -25.94 -21.06
N GLN A 70 16.13 -27.03 -21.27
CA GLN A 70 16.64 -28.38 -21.04
C GLN A 70 17.86 -28.65 -21.94
N ARG A 71 17.74 -28.39 -23.25
CA ARG A 71 18.84 -28.57 -24.21
C ARG A 71 20.06 -27.72 -23.85
N LYS A 72 19.88 -26.42 -23.59
CA LYS A 72 21.00 -25.51 -23.29
C LYS A 72 21.73 -25.89 -22.00
N ALA A 73 20.99 -26.30 -20.97
CA ALA A 73 21.58 -26.73 -19.71
C ALA A 73 22.38 -28.03 -19.88
N GLU A 74 21.89 -28.99 -20.68
CA GLU A 74 22.60 -30.23 -21.02
C GLU A 74 23.87 -29.96 -21.85
N ASP A 75 23.83 -28.96 -22.74
CA ASP A 75 24.98 -28.50 -23.54
C ASP A 75 26.01 -27.71 -22.70
N GLY A 76 25.79 -27.52 -21.40
CA GLY A 76 26.71 -26.83 -20.49
C GLY A 76 26.65 -25.31 -20.57
N ALA A 77 25.54 -24.73 -21.04
CA ALA A 77 25.37 -23.28 -21.06
C ALA A 77 25.41 -22.68 -19.64
N ASP A 78 25.99 -21.49 -19.51
CA ASP A 78 26.10 -20.79 -18.22
C ASP A 78 24.85 -19.94 -17.94
N ILE A 79 23.92 -20.47 -17.14
CA ILE A 79 22.60 -19.86 -16.89
C ILE A 79 22.30 -19.87 -15.39
N TYR A 80 21.91 -18.69 -14.87
CA TYR A 80 21.70 -18.48 -13.43
C TYR A 80 20.63 -19.40 -12.87
N GLY A 81 20.96 -20.08 -11.76
CA GLY A 81 20.06 -21.00 -11.05
C GLY A 81 19.67 -22.26 -11.86
N VAL A 82 20.33 -22.48 -13.00
CA VAL A 82 20.18 -23.66 -13.85
C VAL A 82 21.46 -24.49 -13.84
N THR A 83 22.59 -23.86 -14.17
CA THR A 83 23.94 -24.44 -14.09
C THR A 83 24.82 -23.71 -13.07
N THR A 84 24.26 -22.72 -12.37
CA THR A 84 24.91 -21.97 -11.29
C THR A 84 24.20 -22.13 -9.95
N GLY A 85 24.87 -21.74 -8.85
CA GLY A 85 24.21 -21.52 -7.56
C GLY A 85 23.20 -20.36 -7.57
N PHE A 86 22.49 -20.17 -6.47
CA PHE A 86 21.44 -19.16 -6.26
C PHE A 86 21.94 -18.00 -5.38
N GLY A 87 21.26 -16.85 -5.45
CA GLY A 87 21.57 -15.68 -4.62
C GLY A 87 23.04 -15.24 -4.71
N ALA A 88 23.64 -14.90 -3.56
CA ALA A 88 25.05 -14.54 -3.46
C ALA A 88 26.01 -15.68 -3.87
N CYS A 89 25.53 -16.92 -3.96
CA CYS A 89 26.31 -18.10 -4.36
C CYS A 89 26.31 -18.35 -5.87
N SER A 90 25.90 -17.36 -6.68
CA SER A 90 25.81 -17.45 -8.15
C SER A 90 27.14 -17.72 -8.85
N SER A 91 28.29 -17.60 -8.17
CA SER A 91 29.63 -17.94 -8.71
C SER A 91 29.91 -19.44 -8.77
N ARG A 92 29.18 -20.27 -8.02
CA ARG A 92 29.33 -21.73 -8.05
C ARG A 92 28.70 -22.30 -9.31
N ARG A 93 29.32 -23.33 -9.90
CA ARG A 93 28.84 -24.03 -11.11
C ARG A 93 28.59 -25.51 -10.84
N THR A 94 27.60 -26.08 -11.51
CA THR A 94 27.26 -27.51 -11.41
C THR A 94 26.61 -28.00 -12.71
N ASN A 95 26.76 -29.31 -12.98
CA ASN A 95 26.05 -30.03 -14.04
C ASN A 95 24.95 -30.96 -13.48
N GLN A 96 24.75 -30.99 -12.16
CA GLN A 96 23.73 -31.81 -11.50
C GLN A 96 22.37 -31.09 -11.49
N LEU A 97 21.79 -30.91 -12.68
CA LEU A 97 20.66 -30.01 -12.93
C LEU A 97 19.45 -30.28 -12.02
N SER A 98 19.03 -31.55 -11.89
CA SER A 98 17.85 -31.94 -11.10
C SER A 98 18.10 -31.82 -9.59
N GLU A 99 19.27 -32.24 -9.12
CA GLU A 99 19.64 -32.15 -7.69
C GLU A 99 19.77 -30.71 -7.22
N LEU A 100 20.27 -29.81 -8.08
CA LEU A 100 20.31 -28.38 -7.83
C LEU A 100 18.90 -27.84 -7.55
N GLN A 101 17.92 -28.14 -8.40
CA GLN A 101 16.54 -27.70 -8.20
C GLN A 101 15.91 -28.28 -6.93
N GLU A 102 16.13 -29.57 -6.64
CA GLU A 102 15.62 -30.16 -5.40
C GLU A 102 16.28 -29.57 -4.14
N SER A 103 17.56 -29.23 -4.20
CA SER A 103 18.28 -28.59 -3.10
C SER A 103 17.74 -27.20 -2.78
N LEU A 104 17.34 -26.44 -3.81
CA LEU A 104 16.69 -25.15 -3.66
C LEU A 104 15.40 -25.29 -2.85
N ILE A 105 14.51 -26.20 -3.26
CA ILE A 105 13.22 -26.39 -2.57
C ILE A 105 13.44 -26.83 -1.12
N ARG A 106 14.41 -27.73 -0.85
CA ARG A 106 14.73 -28.15 0.53
C ARG A 106 15.19 -26.97 1.40
N CYS A 107 16.05 -26.10 0.86
CA CYS A 107 16.56 -24.94 1.58
C CYS A 107 15.45 -23.93 1.91
N LEU A 108 14.51 -23.73 0.97
CA LEU A 108 13.43 -22.73 1.12
C LEU A 108 12.23 -23.20 1.95
N LEU A 109 12.10 -24.50 2.25
CA LEU A 109 11.14 -25.03 3.22
C LEU A 109 11.57 -24.72 4.67
N ALA A 110 11.69 -23.42 4.96
CA ALA A 110 12.26 -22.88 6.20
C ALA A 110 11.25 -22.08 7.05
N GLY A 111 10.01 -21.91 6.58
CA GLY A 111 8.98 -21.21 7.34
C GLY A 111 8.47 -22.04 8.54
N VAL A 112 7.93 -21.35 9.55
CA VAL A 112 7.47 -21.95 10.81
C VAL A 112 5.97 -21.73 10.97
N PHE A 113 5.24 -22.80 11.31
CA PHE A 113 3.83 -22.73 11.72
C PHE A 113 3.74 -22.44 13.21
N THR A 114 2.99 -21.42 13.60
CA THR A 114 2.67 -21.18 15.02
C THR A 114 1.47 -22.06 15.42
N LYS A 115 1.21 -22.18 16.74
CA LYS A 115 0.03 -22.87 17.26
C LYS A 115 -0.57 -22.04 18.38
N GLY A 116 -1.84 -21.68 18.25
CA GLY A 116 -2.57 -20.91 19.27
C GLY A 116 -1.99 -19.51 19.47
N CYS A 117 -1.46 -18.89 18.41
CA CYS A 117 -0.86 -17.57 18.51
C CYS A 117 -1.94 -16.51 18.77
N ALA A 118 -1.82 -15.77 19.89
CA ALA A 118 -2.78 -14.73 20.25
C ALA A 118 -2.67 -13.47 19.36
N SER A 119 -1.54 -13.26 18.67
CA SER A 119 -1.24 -12.00 17.94
C SER A 119 -1.39 -12.09 16.43
N SER A 120 -1.64 -13.28 15.86
CA SER A 120 -1.93 -13.46 14.43
C SER A 120 -2.43 -14.86 14.15
N VAL A 121 -3.04 -15.07 12.97
CA VAL A 121 -3.35 -16.41 12.46
C VAL A 121 -2.07 -17.28 12.35
N ASP A 122 -2.26 -18.59 12.47
CA ASP A 122 -1.14 -19.54 12.59
C ASP A 122 -0.47 -19.92 11.24
N GLU A 123 -1.11 -19.56 10.13
CA GLU A 123 -0.67 -19.87 8.76
C GLU A 123 -1.28 -18.88 7.74
N LEU A 124 -0.77 -18.85 6.50
CA LEU A 124 -1.44 -18.16 5.42
C LEU A 124 -2.81 -18.81 5.13
N PRO A 125 -3.87 -18.03 4.94
CA PRO A 125 -5.18 -18.57 4.58
C PRO A 125 -5.15 -19.41 3.29
N ALA A 126 -6.00 -20.43 3.23
CA ALA A 126 -6.16 -21.25 2.03
C ALA A 126 -6.62 -20.40 0.82
N THR A 127 -7.42 -19.37 1.06
CA THR A 127 -7.85 -18.38 0.06
C THR A 127 -6.64 -17.70 -0.60
N ALA A 128 -5.71 -17.15 0.20
CA ALA A 128 -4.47 -16.54 -0.29
C ALA A 128 -3.57 -17.54 -1.01
N THR A 129 -3.47 -18.77 -0.51
CA THR A 129 -2.65 -19.82 -1.13
C THR A 129 -3.18 -20.24 -2.50
N ARG A 130 -4.50 -20.44 -2.63
CA ARG A 130 -5.15 -20.75 -3.91
C ARG A 130 -5.02 -19.60 -4.91
N SER A 131 -5.16 -18.35 -4.46
CA SER A 131 -4.89 -17.18 -5.29
C SER A 131 -3.43 -17.14 -5.78
N ALA A 132 -2.46 -17.43 -4.91
CA ALA A 132 -1.04 -17.49 -5.31
C ALA A 132 -0.76 -18.59 -6.33
N MET A 133 -1.40 -19.76 -6.20
CA MET A 133 -1.33 -20.84 -7.18
C MET A 133 -1.89 -20.42 -8.56
N LEU A 134 -3.01 -19.67 -8.60
CA LEU A 134 -3.55 -19.11 -9.85
C LEU A 134 -2.57 -18.13 -10.49
N LEU A 135 -2.02 -17.20 -9.72
CA LEU A 135 -1.10 -16.19 -10.25
C LEU A 135 0.21 -16.82 -10.75
N ARG A 136 0.72 -17.83 -10.04
CA ARG A 136 1.92 -18.57 -10.48
C ARG A 136 1.66 -19.32 -11.78
N LEU A 137 0.48 -19.94 -11.92
CA LEU A 137 0.02 -20.56 -13.17
C LEU A 137 -0.08 -19.52 -14.29
N ASN A 138 -0.71 -18.37 -14.04
CA ASN A 138 -0.86 -17.30 -15.03
C ASN A 138 0.51 -16.78 -15.52
N SER A 139 1.45 -16.52 -14.61
CA SER A 139 2.80 -16.07 -14.94
C SER A 139 3.55 -17.04 -15.87
N PHE A 140 3.30 -18.35 -15.76
CA PHE A 140 3.91 -19.34 -16.65
C PHE A 140 3.36 -19.32 -18.08
N THR A 141 2.12 -18.87 -18.27
CA THR A 141 1.49 -18.86 -19.59
C THR A 141 2.25 -18.00 -20.58
N TYR A 142 3.02 -16.98 -20.17
CA TYR A 142 3.79 -16.14 -21.09
C TYR A 142 4.89 -16.89 -21.86
N GLY A 143 5.25 -18.12 -21.45
CA GLY A 143 6.27 -18.91 -22.13
C GLY A 143 7.70 -18.42 -21.87
N CYS A 144 7.92 -17.73 -20.75
CA CYS A 144 9.22 -17.13 -20.40
C CYS A 144 9.97 -17.87 -19.28
N SER A 145 9.37 -18.88 -18.64
CA SER A 145 9.86 -19.48 -17.40
C SER A 145 10.63 -20.79 -17.55
N GLY A 146 10.50 -21.48 -18.69
CA GLY A 146 11.13 -22.79 -18.91
C GLY A 146 10.50 -23.95 -18.12
N ILE A 147 9.30 -23.77 -17.55
CA ILE A 147 8.54 -24.81 -16.86
C ILE A 147 7.82 -25.72 -17.85
N ARG A 148 7.63 -27.00 -17.51
CA ARG A 148 6.83 -27.93 -18.33
C ARG A 148 5.33 -27.65 -18.25
N TRP A 149 4.64 -27.97 -19.35
CA TRP A 149 3.19 -27.87 -19.46
C TRP A 149 2.45 -28.74 -18.43
N GLU A 150 2.94 -29.95 -18.17
CA GLU A 150 2.31 -30.90 -17.25
C GLU A 150 2.31 -30.40 -15.80
N VAL A 151 3.28 -29.57 -15.42
CA VAL A 151 3.30 -28.92 -14.10
C VAL A 151 2.20 -27.85 -14.02
N MET A 152 1.92 -27.14 -15.11
CA MET A 152 0.82 -26.18 -15.21
C MET A 152 -0.54 -26.89 -15.14
N GLU A 153 -0.72 -28.01 -15.86
CA GLU A 153 -1.93 -28.85 -15.76
C GLU A 153 -2.15 -29.39 -14.34
N ALA A 154 -1.08 -29.76 -13.64
CA ALA A 154 -1.16 -30.18 -12.24
C ALA A 154 -1.64 -29.04 -11.32
N LEU A 155 -1.13 -27.81 -11.50
CA LEU A 155 -1.59 -26.64 -10.75
C LEU A 155 -3.08 -26.36 -10.99
N GLU A 156 -3.53 -26.37 -12.25
CA GLU A 156 -4.94 -26.24 -12.60
C GLU A 156 -5.79 -27.32 -11.91
N LYS A 157 -5.36 -28.58 -11.98
CA LYS A 157 -6.10 -29.70 -11.39
C LYS A 157 -6.20 -29.58 -9.87
N LEU A 158 -5.12 -29.18 -9.19
CA LEU A 158 -5.12 -28.92 -7.75
C LEU A 158 -6.10 -27.81 -7.37
N LEU A 159 -6.07 -26.68 -8.10
CA LEU A 159 -7.01 -25.57 -7.90
C LEU A 159 -8.48 -26.01 -8.06
N ASN A 160 -8.77 -26.74 -9.14
CA ASN A 160 -10.12 -27.19 -9.46
C ASN A 160 -10.65 -28.28 -8.51
N SER A 161 -9.74 -29.02 -7.87
CA SER A 161 -10.02 -30.05 -6.87
C SER A 161 -9.94 -29.54 -5.42
N ASN A 162 -9.74 -28.23 -5.23
CA ASN A 162 -9.61 -27.58 -3.94
C ASN A 162 -8.51 -28.18 -3.03
N VAL A 163 -7.36 -28.47 -3.64
CA VAL A 163 -6.16 -28.96 -2.95
C VAL A 163 -5.12 -27.85 -2.91
N SER A 164 -4.66 -27.49 -1.71
CA SER A 164 -3.63 -26.45 -1.51
C SER A 164 -2.69 -26.82 -0.36
N PRO A 165 -1.39 -26.48 -0.41
CA PRO A 165 -0.50 -26.70 0.72
C PRO A 165 -0.87 -25.80 1.90
N LYS A 166 -0.59 -26.25 3.13
CA LYS A 166 -0.48 -25.36 4.28
C LYS A 166 0.82 -24.57 4.14
N VAL A 167 0.75 -23.25 4.33
CA VAL A 167 1.89 -22.37 4.11
C VAL A 167 2.10 -21.46 5.32
N PRO A 168 3.33 -21.30 5.86
CA PRO A 168 3.61 -20.41 6.97
C PRO A 168 3.25 -18.94 6.67
N LEU A 169 2.77 -18.22 7.69
CA LEU A 169 2.34 -16.82 7.55
C LEU A 169 3.48 -15.86 7.18
N ARG A 170 4.72 -16.14 7.64
CA ARG A 170 5.87 -15.24 7.57
C ARG A 170 7.10 -15.93 6.99
N GLY A 171 8.03 -15.13 6.48
CA GLY A 171 9.32 -15.57 5.93
C GLY A 171 9.65 -14.97 4.57
N SER A 172 8.67 -14.39 3.85
CA SER A 172 8.93 -13.68 2.60
C SER A 172 9.29 -12.21 2.84
N VAL A 173 10.30 -11.74 2.11
CA VAL A 173 10.62 -10.31 1.90
C VAL A 173 10.20 -9.82 0.51
N SER A 174 9.61 -10.69 -0.32
CA SER A 174 9.13 -10.39 -1.69
C SER A 174 10.21 -9.73 -2.58
N ALA A 175 11.46 -10.19 -2.44
CA ALA A 175 12.65 -9.58 -3.03
C ALA A 175 13.09 -10.30 -4.31
N SER A 176 13.39 -11.60 -4.19
CA SER A 176 13.62 -12.54 -5.30
C SER A 176 12.37 -13.42 -5.49
N GLY A 177 11.20 -12.79 -5.41
CA GLY A 177 9.92 -13.46 -5.29
C GLY A 177 9.59 -13.88 -3.86
N ASP A 178 8.41 -14.47 -3.69
CA ASP A 178 7.92 -15.03 -2.44
C ASP A 178 8.47 -16.44 -2.21
N LEU A 179 9.80 -16.54 -2.16
CA LEU A 179 10.56 -17.80 -2.19
C LEU A 179 10.07 -18.86 -1.21
N ILE A 180 10.02 -18.52 0.09
CA ILE A 180 9.64 -19.46 1.16
C ILE A 180 8.21 -19.96 0.98
N PRO A 181 7.17 -19.12 0.87
CA PRO A 181 5.81 -19.63 0.73
C PRO A 181 5.58 -20.35 -0.61
N LEU A 182 6.20 -19.92 -1.72
CA LEU A 182 6.11 -20.66 -3.00
C LEU A 182 6.79 -22.03 -2.94
N ALA A 183 7.83 -22.21 -2.11
CA ALA A 183 8.47 -23.50 -1.92
C ALA A 183 7.51 -24.56 -1.33
N TYR A 184 6.44 -24.17 -0.63
CA TYR A 184 5.41 -25.11 -0.18
C TYR A 184 4.51 -25.59 -1.33
N ILE A 185 4.24 -24.76 -2.34
CA ILE A 185 3.57 -25.19 -3.58
C ILE A 185 4.47 -26.13 -4.37
N ALA A 186 5.75 -25.78 -4.54
CA ALA A 186 6.73 -26.68 -5.16
C ALA A 186 6.88 -27.99 -4.39
N GLY A 187 6.93 -27.92 -3.06
CA GLY A 187 7.00 -29.06 -2.16
C GLY A 187 5.80 -29.98 -2.28
N LEU A 188 4.60 -29.44 -2.47
CA LEU A 188 3.40 -30.22 -2.80
C LEU A 188 3.56 -30.96 -4.13
N LEU A 189 3.94 -30.25 -5.21
CA LEU A 189 4.08 -30.82 -6.55
C LEU A 189 5.12 -31.95 -6.64
N ILE A 190 6.21 -31.86 -5.87
CA ILE A 190 7.25 -32.90 -5.82
C ILE A 190 7.01 -33.93 -4.71
N GLY A 191 5.87 -33.87 -4.00
CA GLY A 191 5.49 -34.82 -2.97
C GLY A 191 6.43 -34.85 -1.76
N LYS A 192 6.89 -33.70 -1.25
CA LYS A 192 7.67 -33.66 0.00
C LYS A 192 6.81 -34.09 1.19
N PRO A 193 7.18 -35.15 1.95
CA PRO A 193 6.34 -35.66 3.03
C PRO A 193 6.09 -34.68 4.17
N SER A 194 6.99 -33.71 4.38
CA SER A 194 6.86 -32.67 5.39
C SER A 194 5.85 -31.58 5.03
N VAL A 195 5.44 -31.48 3.76
CA VAL A 195 4.42 -30.53 3.32
C VAL A 195 3.06 -31.17 3.50
N ILE A 196 2.22 -30.51 4.30
CA ILE A 196 0.82 -30.90 4.50
C ILE A 196 -0.04 -30.11 3.52
N ALA A 197 -1.03 -30.77 2.93
CA ALA A 197 -2.02 -30.16 2.05
C ALA A 197 -3.42 -30.30 2.64
N ARG A 198 -4.22 -29.26 2.41
CA ARG A 198 -5.65 -29.22 2.66
C ARG A 198 -6.38 -29.77 1.44
N ILE A 199 -7.42 -30.58 1.65
CA ILE A 199 -8.39 -30.98 0.62
C ILE A 199 -9.77 -30.58 1.12
N GLY A 200 -10.33 -29.49 0.57
CA GLY A 200 -11.48 -28.85 1.20
C GLY A 200 -11.15 -28.29 2.59
N ASP A 201 -12.16 -28.18 3.44
CA ASP A 201 -12.02 -27.50 4.74
C ASP A 201 -11.57 -28.44 5.88
N ASP A 202 -11.82 -29.75 5.76
CA ASP A 202 -11.73 -30.69 6.89
C ASP A 202 -10.52 -31.65 6.86
N VAL A 203 -9.83 -31.76 5.73
CA VAL A 203 -8.83 -32.82 5.52
C VAL A 203 -7.43 -32.25 5.35
N GLU A 204 -6.54 -32.61 6.28
CA GLU A 204 -5.10 -32.33 6.21
C GLU A 204 -4.30 -33.62 6.06
N ILE A 205 -3.54 -33.75 4.97
CA ILE A 205 -2.76 -34.96 4.67
C ILE A 205 -1.40 -34.62 4.05
N PRO A 206 -0.40 -35.53 4.10
CA PRO A 206 0.88 -35.33 3.45
C PRO A 206 0.77 -35.16 1.93
N ALA A 207 1.64 -34.35 1.34
CA ALA A 207 1.64 -34.04 -0.09
C ALA A 207 1.57 -35.26 -1.04
N PRO A 208 2.31 -36.37 -0.84
CA PRO A 208 2.18 -37.55 -1.70
C PRO A 208 0.76 -38.13 -1.74
N GLU A 209 0.08 -38.14 -0.60
CA GLU A 209 -1.28 -38.64 -0.49
C GLU A 209 -2.26 -37.69 -1.16
N ALA A 210 -2.08 -36.38 -0.98
CA ALA A 210 -2.89 -35.36 -1.64
C ALA A 210 -2.82 -35.46 -3.17
N LEU A 211 -1.61 -35.59 -3.73
CA LEU A 211 -1.42 -35.82 -5.17
C LEU A 211 -2.13 -37.10 -5.63
N SER A 212 -1.97 -38.20 -4.89
CA SER A 212 -2.61 -39.48 -5.20
C SER A 212 -4.14 -39.37 -5.27
N ARG A 213 -4.77 -38.67 -4.31
CA ARG A 213 -6.22 -38.49 -4.26
C ARG A 213 -6.80 -37.74 -5.45
N VAL A 214 -6.04 -36.85 -6.07
CA VAL A 214 -6.43 -36.16 -7.32
C VAL A 214 -5.84 -36.82 -8.57
N GLY A 215 -5.30 -38.03 -8.46
CA GLY A 215 -4.74 -38.78 -9.59
C GLY A 215 -3.52 -38.12 -10.22
N LEU A 216 -2.68 -37.48 -9.42
CA LEU A 216 -1.36 -36.96 -9.80
C LEU A 216 -0.26 -37.80 -9.16
N ARG A 217 0.94 -37.74 -9.75
CA ARG A 217 2.16 -38.33 -9.17
C ARG A 217 3.17 -37.21 -8.89
N PRO A 218 4.07 -37.38 -7.89
CA PRO A 218 5.13 -36.42 -7.64
C PRO A 218 5.99 -36.16 -8.88
N PHE A 219 6.30 -34.89 -9.15
CA PHE A 219 7.21 -34.50 -10.22
C PHE A 219 8.67 -34.62 -9.78
N LYS A 220 9.53 -35.07 -10.69
CA LYS A 220 10.98 -34.85 -10.61
C LYS A 220 11.31 -33.57 -11.38
N LEU A 221 11.89 -32.59 -10.69
CA LEU A 221 12.19 -31.28 -11.28
C LEU A 221 13.31 -31.38 -12.31
N GLN A 222 13.10 -30.78 -13.47
CA GLN A 222 14.08 -30.60 -14.54
C GLN A 222 14.84 -29.27 -14.37
N ALA A 223 15.75 -28.97 -15.28
CA ALA A 223 16.53 -27.74 -15.26
C ALA A 223 15.61 -26.50 -15.16
N LYS A 224 15.96 -25.53 -14.30
CA LYS A 224 15.19 -24.29 -13.99
C LYS A 224 13.85 -24.46 -13.27
N GLU A 225 13.17 -25.62 -13.32
CA GLU A 225 11.78 -25.74 -12.85
C GLU A 225 11.60 -25.41 -11.36
N GLY A 226 12.56 -25.78 -10.51
CA GLY A 226 12.52 -25.43 -9.09
C GLY A 226 12.54 -23.92 -8.88
N LEU A 227 13.44 -23.22 -9.59
CA LEU A 227 13.52 -21.76 -9.56
C LEU A 227 12.25 -21.11 -10.12
N ALA A 228 11.76 -21.57 -11.28
CA ALA A 228 10.54 -21.03 -11.89
C ALA A 228 9.33 -21.10 -10.95
N LEU A 229 9.22 -22.16 -10.15
CA LEU A 229 8.14 -22.32 -9.16
C LEU A 229 8.23 -21.32 -7.99
N VAL A 230 9.43 -20.88 -7.60
CA VAL A 230 9.64 -20.08 -6.38
C VAL A 230 9.97 -18.61 -6.64
N ASN A 231 10.38 -18.25 -7.85
CA ASN A 231 10.98 -16.94 -8.16
C ASN A 231 9.96 -15.91 -8.67
N GLY A 232 8.84 -15.71 -7.96
CA GLY A 232 7.88 -14.64 -8.34
C GLY A 232 7.02 -14.11 -7.19
N THR A 233 6.27 -13.05 -7.47
CA THR A 233 5.55 -12.22 -6.49
C THR A 233 4.14 -12.74 -6.15
N SER A 234 3.89 -14.03 -6.37
CA SER A 234 2.53 -14.57 -6.45
C SER A 234 1.73 -14.48 -5.15
N PHE A 235 2.37 -14.59 -3.98
CA PHE A 235 1.64 -14.49 -2.70
C PHE A 235 1.34 -13.04 -2.35
N ALA A 236 2.33 -12.15 -2.50
CA ALA A 236 2.13 -10.72 -2.27
C ALA A 236 1.01 -10.17 -3.16
N THR A 237 1.07 -10.47 -4.46
CA THR A 237 0.10 -10.02 -5.45
C THR A 237 -1.26 -10.70 -5.27
N ALA A 238 -1.31 -11.95 -4.80
CA ALA A 238 -2.57 -12.64 -4.49
C ALA A 238 -3.34 -11.95 -3.36
N VAL A 239 -2.67 -11.68 -2.23
CA VAL A 239 -3.28 -10.96 -1.09
C VAL A 239 -3.65 -9.54 -1.52
N ALA A 240 -2.75 -8.85 -2.23
CA ALA A 240 -3.04 -7.51 -2.75
C ALA A 240 -4.27 -7.50 -3.68
N SER A 241 -4.48 -8.53 -4.50
CA SER A 241 -5.64 -8.61 -5.39
C SER A 241 -6.96 -8.70 -4.61
N THR A 242 -7.04 -9.56 -3.59
CA THR A 242 -8.24 -9.67 -2.76
C THR A 242 -8.46 -8.40 -1.92
N VAL A 243 -7.38 -7.80 -1.41
CA VAL A 243 -7.39 -6.50 -0.73
C VAL A 243 -7.95 -5.41 -1.66
N MET A 244 -7.49 -5.34 -2.90
CA MET A 244 -7.96 -4.32 -3.84
C MET A 244 -9.42 -4.54 -4.25
N TYR A 245 -9.88 -5.78 -4.40
CA TYR A 245 -11.30 -6.05 -4.63
C TYR A 245 -12.14 -5.49 -3.46
N ASP A 246 -11.78 -5.83 -2.21
CA ASP A 246 -12.49 -5.33 -1.03
C ASP A 246 -12.41 -3.81 -0.92
N ALA A 247 -11.23 -3.21 -1.10
CA ALA A 247 -11.02 -1.77 -1.01
C ALA A 247 -11.92 -1.00 -2.00
N ASN A 248 -12.09 -1.50 -3.23
CA ASN A 248 -12.99 -0.89 -4.21
C ASN A 248 -14.45 -0.96 -3.78
N VAL A 249 -14.92 -2.12 -3.31
CA VAL A 249 -16.31 -2.30 -2.87
C VAL A 249 -16.60 -1.44 -1.64
N LEU A 250 -15.71 -1.44 -0.65
CA LEU A 250 -15.87 -0.66 0.58
C LEU A 250 -15.76 0.84 0.34
N LEU A 251 -14.89 1.29 -0.59
CA LEU A 251 -14.84 2.68 -1.05
C LEU A 251 -16.22 3.13 -1.56
N LEU A 252 -16.79 2.42 -2.53
CA LEU A 252 -18.09 2.77 -3.11
C LEU A 252 -19.22 2.72 -2.06
N LEU A 253 -19.12 1.78 -1.11
CA LEU A 253 -20.05 1.69 0.01
C LEU A 253 -19.96 2.95 0.89
N VAL A 254 -18.76 3.38 1.30
CA VAL A 254 -18.56 4.60 2.10
C VAL A 254 -19.05 5.85 1.37
N GLU A 255 -18.76 5.99 0.07
CA GLU A 255 -19.26 7.11 -0.75
C GLU A 255 -20.79 7.15 -0.77
N THR A 256 -21.42 5.99 -0.96
CA THR A 256 -22.89 5.87 -0.95
C THR A 256 -23.46 6.21 0.43
N LEU A 257 -22.83 5.74 1.50
CA LEU A 257 -23.25 5.98 2.88
C LEU A 257 -23.09 7.46 3.30
N CYS A 258 -22.20 8.24 2.68
CA CYS A 258 -22.16 9.70 2.89
C CYS A 258 -23.49 10.37 2.48
N GLY A 259 -24.18 9.83 1.47
CA GLY A 259 -25.51 10.29 1.08
C GLY A 259 -26.59 9.90 2.11
N MET A 260 -26.55 8.67 2.63
CA MET A 260 -27.47 8.25 3.70
C MET A 260 -27.26 9.07 4.97
N PHE A 261 -26.01 9.41 5.29
CA PHE A 261 -25.66 10.31 6.38
C PHE A 261 -26.27 11.70 6.18
N CYS A 262 -26.19 12.27 4.97
CA CYS A 262 -26.84 13.54 4.62
C CYS A 262 -28.36 13.52 4.92
N GLU A 263 -29.06 12.44 4.56
CA GLU A 263 -30.49 12.31 4.81
C GLU A 263 -30.81 12.35 6.31
N VAL A 264 -30.13 11.53 7.12
CA VAL A 264 -30.48 11.39 8.55
C VAL A 264 -29.99 12.56 9.40
N ILE A 265 -28.89 13.21 9.02
CA ILE A 265 -28.33 14.36 9.74
C ILE A 265 -29.04 15.68 9.39
N PHE A 266 -30.01 15.66 8.46
CA PHE A 266 -30.57 16.86 7.84
C PHE A 266 -29.48 17.75 7.22
N GLY A 267 -28.65 17.16 6.38
CA GLY A 267 -27.66 17.90 5.58
C GLY A 267 -28.31 18.71 4.47
N ARG A 268 -27.55 19.62 3.84
CA ARG A 268 -27.97 20.30 2.61
C ARG A 268 -27.14 19.82 1.44
N GLU A 269 -27.80 19.18 0.50
CA GLU A 269 -27.25 18.50 -0.67
C GLU A 269 -26.47 19.42 -1.64
N GLU A 270 -26.56 20.74 -1.48
CA GLU A 270 -25.78 21.74 -2.24
C GLU A 270 -24.27 21.48 -2.16
N PHE A 271 -23.78 20.79 -1.13
CA PHE A 271 -22.35 20.44 -1.03
C PHE A 271 -21.86 19.56 -2.19
N ALA A 272 -22.75 18.80 -2.83
CA ALA A 272 -22.46 17.94 -3.99
C ALA A 272 -22.73 18.65 -5.33
N HIS A 273 -23.04 19.96 -5.31
CA HIS A 273 -23.39 20.69 -6.52
C HIS A 273 -22.24 20.64 -7.55
N PRO A 274 -22.48 20.22 -8.81
CA PRO A 274 -21.43 19.89 -9.78
C PRO A 274 -20.47 21.05 -10.09
N LEU A 275 -20.92 22.31 -10.03
CA LEU A 275 -20.02 23.45 -10.23
C LEU A 275 -18.88 23.51 -9.19
N ILE A 276 -19.16 23.18 -7.93
CA ILE A 276 -18.15 23.21 -6.85
C ILE A 276 -16.99 22.31 -7.24
N HIS A 277 -17.28 21.12 -7.76
CA HIS A 277 -16.28 20.12 -8.11
C HIS A 277 -15.69 20.38 -9.50
N LYS A 278 -16.43 21.01 -10.42
CA LYS A 278 -15.90 21.44 -11.72
C LYS A 278 -14.81 22.51 -11.60
N VAL A 279 -14.93 23.45 -10.65
CA VAL A 279 -13.90 24.50 -10.44
C VAL A 279 -12.72 24.03 -9.59
N LYS A 280 -12.77 22.80 -9.07
CA LYS A 280 -11.63 22.07 -8.47
C LYS A 280 -11.64 20.61 -8.96
N PRO A 281 -11.17 20.38 -10.21
CA PRO A 281 -11.54 19.19 -10.97
C PRO A 281 -10.63 17.98 -10.70
N HIS A 282 -10.44 17.61 -9.44
CA HIS A 282 -9.87 16.29 -9.15
C HIS A 282 -10.91 15.22 -9.57
N PRO A 283 -10.55 14.22 -10.39
CA PRO A 283 -11.52 13.24 -10.92
C PRO A 283 -12.36 12.57 -9.83
N GLY A 284 -11.70 12.03 -8.77
CA GLY A 284 -12.42 11.44 -7.64
C GLY A 284 -13.37 12.43 -6.94
N GLN A 285 -13.02 13.71 -6.86
CA GLN A 285 -13.89 14.73 -6.26
C GLN A 285 -15.16 14.97 -7.09
N ILE A 286 -15.03 15.03 -8.41
CA ILE A 286 -16.16 15.21 -9.33
C ILE A 286 -17.06 13.98 -9.28
N GLU A 287 -16.48 12.79 -9.38
CA GLU A 287 -17.23 11.54 -9.50
C GLU A 287 -17.96 11.19 -8.18
N SER A 288 -17.33 11.37 -7.02
CA SER A 288 -18.02 11.16 -5.73
C SER A 288 -19.15 12.17 -5.54
N ALA A 289 -18.96 13.43 -5.94
CA ALA A 289 -20.02 14.43 -5.85
C ALA A 289 -21.17 14.18 -6.83
N GLU A 290 -20.87 13.72 -8.05
CA GLU A 290 -21.88 13.33 -9.04
C GLU A 290 -22.76 12.19 -8.51
N LEU A 291 -22.14 11.19 -7.87
CA LEU A 291 -22.86 10.11 -7.21
C LEU A 291 -23.77 10.64 -6.08
N LEU A 292 -23.23 11.49 -5.20
CA LEU A 292 -23.97 12.04 -4.06
C LEU A 292 -25.12 12.96 -4.49
N GLU A 293 -24.93 13.79 -5.50
CA GLU A 293 -25.99 14.63 -6.06
C GLU A 293 -27.12 13.75 -6.63
N TRP A 294 -26.78 12.69 -7.38
CA TRP A 294 -27.78 11.76 -7.90
C TRP A 294 -28.52 11.03 -6.78
N LEU A 295 -27.80 10.62 -5.72
CA LEU A 295 -28.37 9.93 -4.57
C LEU A 295 -29.40 10.79 -3.82
N LEU A 296 -29.10 12.07 -3.64
CA LEU A 296 -29.88 13.00 -2.81
C LEU A 296 -30.97 13.75 -3.59
N ARG A 297 -30.94 13.70 -4.93
CA ARG A 297 -31.90 14.40 -5.77
C ARG A 297 -33.34 13.97 -5.46
N SER A 298 -34.15 14.94 -5.05
CA SER A 298 -35.57 14.74 -4.71
C SER A 298 -35.80 13.71 -3.59
N SER A 299 -34.85 13.56 -2.66
CA SER A 299 -35.03 12.71 -1.48
C SER A 299 -36.11 13.28 -0.54
N PRO A 300 -37.03 12.44 -0.01
CA PRO A 300 -38.00 12.86 1.00
C PRO A 300 -37.38 13.41 2.29
N PHE A 301 -36.17 12.97 2.64
CA PHE A 301 -35.45 13.49 3.81
C PHE A 301 -34.85 14.87 3.55
N GLN A 302 -34.46 15.18 2.31
CA GLN A 302 -34.03 16.54 1.96
C GLN A 302 -35.21 17.53 2.01
N GLU A 303 -36.45 17.08 1.77
CA GLU A 303 -37.65 17.91 2.03
C GLU A 303 -37.81 18.22 3.52
N LEU A 304 -37.66 17.22 4.40
CA LEU A 304 -37.67 17.41 5.85
C LEU A 304 -36.53 18.34 6.33
N SER A 305 -35.33 18.18 5.77
CA SER A 305 -34.19 19.08 6.04
C SER A 305 -34.51 20.53 5.67
N ARG A 306 -35.10 20.77 4.50
CA ARG A 306 -35.52 22.11 4.05
C ARG A 306 -36.60 22.69 4.97
N GLU A 307 -37.56 21.89 5.40
CA GLU A 307 -38.58 22.31 6.37
C GLU A 307 -37.94 22.68 7.72
N TYR A 308 -37.06 21.82 8.25
CA TYR A 308 -36.33 22.07 9.49
C TYR A 308 -35.59 23.41 9.43
N TYR A 309 -34.78 23.68 8.40
CA TYR A 309 -34.04 24.95 8.30
C TYR A 309 -34.93 26.17 7.97
N SER A 310 -36.17 25.98 7.53
CA SER A 310 -37.12 27.09 7.34
C SER A 310 -37.68 27.62 8.65
N ILE A 311 -37.80 26.76 9.67
CA ILE A 311 -38.30 27.08 11.01
C ILE A 311 -37.13 27.60 11.86
N ASP A 312 -37.30 28.77 12.48
CA ASP A 312 -36.25 29.42 13.28
C ASP A 312 -34.93 29.60 12.50
N LYS A 313 -35.03 29.86 11.19
CA LYS A 313 -33.91 29.92 10.22
C LYS A 313 -32.65 30.66 10.72
N LEU A 314 -32.82 31.78 11.43
CA LEU A 314 -31.70 32.60 11.91
C LEU A 314 -30.99 32.04 13.15
N LYS A 315 -31.58 31.04 13.83
CA LYS A 315 -31.01 30.37 15.01
C LYS A 315 -30.33 29.05 14.67
N LYS A 316 -30.42 28.58 13.42
CA LYS A 316 -29.85 27.31 12.98
C LYS A 316 -28.55 27.52 12.20
N PRO A 317 -27.61 26.56 12.22
CA PRO A 317 -26.38 26.67 11.47
C PRO A 317 -26.64 26.91 9.98
N LYS A 318 -25.97 27.92 9.42
CA LYS A 318 -26.03 28.21 7.99
C LYS A 318 -25.15 27.28 7.16
N GLN A 319 -24.31 26.44 7.77
CA GLN A 319 -23.42 25.46 7.12
C GLN A 319 -23.39 24.14 7.88
N ASP A 320 -23.27 23.04 7.13
CA ASP A 320 -23.02 21.72 7.69
C ASP A 320 -21.52 21.60 8.04
N ARG A 321 -21.20 20.67 8.94
CA ARG A 321 -19.82 20.36 9.33
C ARG A 321 -19.06 19.62 8.23
N TYR A 322 -17.75 19.49 8.42
CA TYR A 322 -16.83 19.05 7.38
C TYR A 322 -17.01 17.58 7.01
N ALA A 323 -17.39 16.71 7.96
CA ALA A 323 -17.54 15.28 7.68
C ALA A 323 -18.66 15.00 6.66
N LEU A 324 -19.66 15.87 6.57
CA LEU A 324 -20.62 15.87 5.46
C LEU A 324 -20.13 16.72 4.28
N ARG A 325 -20.00 18.03 4.49
CA ARG A 325 -19.88 19.02 3.40
C ARG A 325 -18.57 18.92 2.61
N SER A 326 -17.51 18.39 3.22
CA SER A 326 -16.20 18.21 2.60
C SER A 326 -15.95 16.76 2.17
N SER A 327 -16.95 15.87 2.26
CA SER A 327 -16.78 14.46 1.92
C SER A 327 -16.29 14.23 0.49
N PRO A 328 -16.77 14.92 -0.58
CA PRO A 328 -16.23 14.68 -1.93
C PRO A 328 -14.77 15.09 -2.07
N GLN A 329 -14.35 16.20 -1.44
CA GLN A 329 -12.97 16.67 -1.43
C GLN A 329 -12.05 15.70 -0.67
N TRP A 330 -12.54 15.11 0.42
CA TRP A 330 -11.81 14.13 1.22
C TRP A 330 -11.66 12.79 0.50
N LEU A 331 -12.74 12.31 -0.14
CA LEU A 331 -12.78 11.05 -0.86
C LEU A 331 -11.92 11.06 -2.13
N ALA A 332 -11.75 12.22 -2.77
CA ALA A 332 -11.04 12.36 -4.04
C ALA A 332 -9.68 11.64 -4.12
N PRO A 333 -8.67 11.95 -3.26
CA PRO A 333 -7.38 11.27 -3.32
C PRO A 333 -7.47 9.77 -2.95
N LEU A 334 -8.47 9.39 -2.15
CA LEU A 334 -8.67 8.01 -1.69
C LEU A 334 -9.16 7.14 -2.86
N VAL A 335 -10.15 7.63 -3.61
CA VAL A 335 -10.62 7.03 -4.87
C VAL A 335 -9.45 6.85 -5.82
N GLN A 336 -8.71 7.93 -6.11
CA GLN A 336 -7.61 7.91 -7.08
C GLN A 336 -6.53 6.88 -6.69
N THR A 337 -6.13 6.86 -5.42
CA THR A 337 -5.12 5.91 -4.93
C THR A 337 -5.59 4.46 -5.06
N ILE A 338 -6.84 4.15 -4.68
CA ILE A 338 -7.39 2.80 -4.76
C ILE A 338 -7.52 2.34 -6.22
N ARG A 339 -7.94 3.22 -7.14
CA ARG A 339 -8.08 2.88 -8.57
C ARG A 339 -6.73 2.66 -9.26
N ASP A 340 -5.75 3.53 -9.00
CA ASP A 340 -4.40 3.41 -9.57
C ASP A 340 -3.67 2.17 -9.01
N ALA A 341 -3.82 1.89 -7.72
CA ALA A 341 -3.31 0.68 -7.09
C ALA A 341 -3.91 -0.59 -7.68
N THR A 342 -5.22 -0.58 -7.99
CA THR A 342 -5.90 -1.71 -8.64
C THR A 342 -5.25 -2.01 -9.99
N THR A 343 -5.04 -0.99 -10.82
CA THR A 343 -4.38 -1.11 -12.12
C THR A 343 -2.96 -1.67 -12.00
N THR A 344 -2.21 -1.19 -11.00
CA THR A 344 -0.84 -1.66 -10.76
C THR A 344 -0.80 -3.12 -10.31
N VAL A 345 -1.69 -3.53 -9.40
CA VAL A 345 -1.80 -4.92 -8.97
C VAL A 345 -2.24 -5.83 -10.12
N GLU A 346 -3.20 -5.42 -10.95
CA GLU A 346 -3.59 -6.18 -12.14
C GLU A 346 -2.46 -6.30 -13.16
N THR A 347 -1.62 -5.27 -13.29
CA THR A 347 -0.41 -5.36 -14.12
C THR A 347 0.53 -6.43 -13.57
N GLU A 348 0.72 -6.51 -12.25
CA GLU A 348 1.57 -7.52 -11.61
C GLU A 348 0.97 -8.94 -11.67
N VAL A 349 -0.36 -9.08 -11.59
CA VAL A 349 -1.08 -10.35 -11.81
C VAL A 349 -0.79 -10.90 -13.20
N ASN A 350 -0.69 -10.01 -14.19
CA ASN A 350 -0.53 -10.30 -15.61
C ASN A 350 0.91 -10.03 -16.10
N SER A 351 1.91 -10.39 -15.28
CA SER A 351 3.33 -10.24 -15.60
C SER A 351 4.09 -11.57 -15.55
N ALA A 352 5.17 -11.65 -16.32
CA ALA A 352 6.17 -12.71 -16.19
C ALA A 352 7.15 -12.36 -15.05
N ASN A 353 6.68 -12.50 -13.81
CA ASN A 353 7.47 -12.36 -12.59
C ASN A 353 8.33 -13.63 -12.34
N ASP A 354 9.44 -13.72 -13.07
CA ASP A 354 10.43 -14.82 -12.99
C ASP A 354 11.83 -14.32 -13.41
N ASN A 355 12.87 -15.08 -13.08
CA ASN A 355 14.24 -14.87 -13.52
C ASN A 355 15.04 -16.20 -13.59
N PRO A 356 15.91 -16.38 -14.59
CA PRO A 356 16.06 -15.57 -15.81
C PRO A 356 14.83 -15.65 -16.72
N ILE A 357 14.58 -14.60 -17.48
CA ILE A 357 13.58 -14.59 -18.55
C ILE A 357 14.16 -15.30 -19.77
N ILE A 358 13.46 -16.31 -20.26
CA ILE A 358 13.91 -17.08 -21.42
C ILE A 358 13.37 -16.44 -22.69
N ASP A 359 14.27 -15.81 -23.45
CA ASP A 359 14.01 -15.26 -24.78
C ASP A 359 14.47 -16.28 -25.83
N HIS A 360 13.71 -17.38 -25.93
CA HIS A 360 14.03 -18.50 -26.82
C HIS A 360 14.04 -18.08 -28.30
N ALA A 361 13.33 -17.00 -28.67
CA ALA A 361 13.34 -16.45 -30.02
C ALA A 361 14.72 -15.88 -30.41
N ASN A 362 15.47 -15.34 -29.45
CA ASN A 362 16.80 -14.79 -29.64
C ASN A 362 17.90 -15.61 -28.97
N ASP A 363 17.62 -16.89 -28.68
CA ASP A 363 18.55 -17.88 -28.14
C ASP A 363 19.33 -17.43 -26.89
N ARG A 364 18.66 -16.76 -25.94
CA ARG A 364 19.31 -16.21 -24.75
C ARG A 364 18.44 -16.29 -23.49
N ALA A 365 19.11 -16.39 -22.35
CA ALA A 365 18.53 -16.16 -21.04
C ALA A 365 18.86 -14.73 -20.60
N LEU A 366 17.83 -13.94 -20.25
CA LEU A 366 17.96 -12.56 -19.82
C LEU A 366 17.88 -12.50 -18.29
N HIS A 367 18.97 -12.09 -17.66
CA HIS A 367 19.08 -11.91 -16.21
C HIS A 367 18.58 -10.53 -15.83
N GLY A 368 17.53 -10.49 -15.01
CA GLY A 368 16.92 -9.27 -14.51
C GLY A 368 16.31 -9.52 -13.12
N ALA A 369 15.32 -8.70 -12.75
CA ALA A 369 14.74 -8.72 -11.42
C ALA A 369 13.20 -8.58 -11.43
N ASN A 370 12.51 -9.18 -12.41
CA ASN A 370 11.03 -9.18 -12.46
C ASN A 370 10.38 -9.87 -11.24
N PHE A 371 11.18 -10.53 -10.40
CA PHE A 371 10.78 -11.09 -9.12
C PHE A 371 10.59 -10.04 -8.00
N GLN A 372 10.94 -8.78 -8.25
CA GLN A 372 10.93 -7.69 -7.28
C GLN A 372 9.52 -7.09 -7.16
N GLY A 373 8.86 -7.30 -6.02
CA GLY A 373 7.47 -6.89 -5.81
C GLY A 373 7.25 -5.43 -5.41
N SER A 374 8.18 -4.52 -5.73
CA SER A 374 8.17 -3.13 -5.20
C SER A 374 6.89 -2.38 -5.57
N ALA A 375 6.40 -2.56 -6.79
CA ALA A 375 5.13 -1.98 -7.23
C ALA A 375 4.00 -2.32 -6.24
N VAL A 376 3.83 -3.61 -5.90
CA VAL A 376 2.81 -4.03 -4.92
C VAL A 376 3.10 -3.46 -3.53
N GLY A 377 4.35 -3.53 -3.05
CA GLY A 377 4.72 -3.04 -1.72
C GLY A 377 4.38 -1.57 -1.49
N PHE A 378 4.78 -0.68 -2.41
CA PHE A 378 4.50 0.75 -2.32
C PHE A 378 3.00 1.06 -2.42
N TYR A 379 2.29 0.45 -3.38
CA TYR A 379 0.86 0.71 -3.52
C TYR A 379 0.02 0.14 -2.36
N MET A 380 0.45 -0.95 -1.72
CA MET A 380 -0.20 -1.44 -0.50
C MET A 380 -0.01 -0.47 0.68
N ASP A 381 1.15 0.19 0.80
CA ASP A 381 1.35 1.26 1.79
C ASP A 381 0.42 2.47 1.50
N TYR A 382 0.33 2.91 0.24
CA TYR A 382 -0.53 4.03 -0.15
C TYR A 382 -2.02 3.74 0.08
N VAL A 383 -2.48 2.55 -0.31
CA VAL A 383 -3.88 2.13 -0.10
C VAL A 383 -4.20 2.05 1.39
N ARG A 384 -3.28 1.59 2.23
CA ARG A 384 -3.52 1.53 3.69
C ARG A 384 -3.69 2.92 4.31
N ILE A 385 -2.94 3.91 3.83
CA ILE A 385 -3.14 5.32 4.20
C ILE A 385 -4.52 5.81 3.72
N ALA A 386 -4.92 5.46 2.50
CA ALA A 386 -6.23 5.83 1.97
C ALA A 386 -7.40 5.20 2.75
N VAL A 387 -7.30 3.92 3.13
CA VAL A 387 -8.26 3.21 3.98
C VAL A 387 -8.38 3.86 5.36
N ALA A 388 -7.27 4.30 5.95
CA ALA A 388 -7.30 5.07 7.19
C ALA A 388 -7.98 6.43 7.03
N GLY A 389 -7.86 7.06 5.85
CA GLY A 389 -8.64 8.24 5.47
C GLY A 389 -10.15 7.97 5.40
N LEU A 390 -10.58 6.83 4.84
CA LEU A 390 -11.99 6.41 4.83
C LEU A 390 -12.51 6.18 6.24
N GLY A 391 -11.75 5.46 7.07
CA GLY A 391 -12.12 5.22 8.46
C GLY A 391 -12.24 6.50 9.28
N LYS A 392 -11.35 7.48 9.06
CA LYS A 392 -11.44 8.78 9.73
C LYS A 392 -12.70 9.57 9.33
N LEU A 393 -13.12 9.48 8.06
CA LEU A 393 -14.39 10.08 7.60
C LEU A 393 -15.59 9.45 8.30
N LEU A 394 -15.66 8.11 8.33
CA LEU A 394 -16.72 7.38 9.02
C LEU A 394 -16.78 7.71 10.50
N PHE A 395 -15.62 7.77 11.18
CA PHE A 395 -15.54 8.13 12.59
C PHE A 395 -16.11 9.53 12.84
N ALA A 396 -15.71 10.53 12.05
CA ALA A 396 -16.22 11.90 12.20
C ALA A 396 -17.74 11.99 11.98
N GLN A 397 -18.27 11.32 10.93
CA GLN A 397 -19.71 11.27 10.68
C GLN A 397 -20.46 10.54 11.82
N PHE A 398 -19.90 9.44 12.33
CA PHE A 398 -20.48 8.71 13.46
C PHE A 398 -20.55 9.59 14.72
N THR A 399 -19.48 10.31 15.06
CA THR A 399 -19.45 11.22 16.22
C THR A 399 -20.47 12.36 16.07
N GLU A 400 -20.60 12.98 14.90
CA GLU A 400 -21.64 13.99 14.65
C GLU A 400 -23.06 13.43 14.88
N LEU A 401 -23.30 12.16 14.51
CA LEU A 401 -24.60 11.51 14.66
C LEU A 401 -24.94 11.20 16.13
N MET A 402 -23.93 10.97 16.97
CA MET A 402 -24.13 10.63 18.38
C MET A 402 -24.35 11.85 19.29
N ILE A 403 -23.97 13.05 18.85
CA ILE A 403 -24.02 14.26 19.68
C ILE A 403 -25.21 15.12 19.29
N GLU A 404 -26.16 15.31 20.21
CA GLU A 404 -27.43 16.04 20.00
C GLU A 404 -27.24 17.49 19.55
N TYR A 405 -26.13 18.13 19.95
CA TYR A 405 -25.78 19.48 19.51
C TYR A 405 -25.49 19.56 18.01
N TYR A 406 -25.12 18.44 17.40
CA TYR A 406 -24.62 18.35 16.04
C TYR A 406 -25.58 17.61 15.11
N SER A 407 -26.47 16.81 15.67
CA SER A 407 -27.37 15.89 14.94
C SER A 407 -28.73 16.48 14.54
N ASN A 408 -28.91 17.80 14.68
CA ASN A 408 -30.08 18.54 14.20
C ASN A 408 -31.42 17.95 14.66
N GLY A 409 -31.55 17.71 15.97
CA GLY A 409 -32.81 17.29 16.60
C GLY A 409 -32.85 15.82 17.04
N LEU A 410 -31.95 14.96 16.55
CA LEU A 410 -31.84 13.58 17.03
C LEU A 410 -31.39 13.53 18.51
N PRO A 411 -31.82 12.51 19.28
CA PRO A 411 -31.42 12.37 20.67
C PRO A 411 -29.94 11.97 20.80
N GLY A 412 -29.33 12.37 21.92
CA GLY A 412 -27.95 12.01 22.23
C GLY A 412 -27.76 10.48 22.26
N ASN A 413 -26.67 10.01 21.66
CA ASN A 413 -26.35 8.59 21.45
C ASN A 413 -27.40 7.81 20.63
N LEU A 414 -28.29 8.49 19.92
CA LEU A 414 -29.44 7.88 19.23
C LEU A 414 -30.32 7.01 20.15
N SER A 415 -30.45 7.40 21.41
CA SER A 415 -31.28 6.72 22.40
C SER A 415 -32.77 6.99 22.12
N LEU A 416 -33.58 5.93 22.04
CA LEU A 416 -35.02 6.04 21.78
C LEU A 416 -35.83 6.11 23.07
N GLY A 417 -35.43 5.37 24.12
CA GLY A 417 -36.21 5.26 25.35
C GLY A 417 -36.62 6.65 25.88
N PRO A 418 -37.91 6.87 26.22
CA PRO A 418 -38.29 8.15 26.81
C PRO A 418 -37.55 8.37 28.14
N ASP A 419 -37.29 7.30 28.90
CA ASP A 419 -36.41 7.37 30.05
C ASP A 419 -34.93 7.22 29.63
N LEU A 420 -34.28 8.35 29.35
CA LEU A 420 -32.87 8.43 28.98
C LEU A 420 -31.92 7.98 30.10
N SER A 421 -32.40 7.83 31.35
CA SER A 421 -31.57 7.37 32.48
C SER A 421 -31.26 5.88 32.41
N VAL A 422 -32.03 5.12 31.63
CA VAL A 422 -31.89 3.66 31.47
C VAL A 422 -31.69 3.23 30.01
N ASP A 423 -31.61 4.18 29.07
CA ASP A 423 -31.30 3.92 27.66
C ASP A 423 -30.16 4.83 27.20
N TYR A 424 -28.96 4.27 27.13
CA TYR A 424 -27.75 4.98 26.66
C TYR A 424 -27.51 4.83 25.15
N GLY A 425 -28.47 4.24 24.42
CA GLY A 425 -28.41 4.06 22.97
C GLY A 425 -27.11 3.40 22.49
N LEU A 426 -26.47 4.03 21.51
CA LEU A 426 -25.29 3.51 20.80
C LEU A 426 -23.96 3.98 21.42
N LYS A 427 -23.96 4.48 22.66
CA LYS A 427 -22.74 4.97 23.34
C LYS A 427 -21.57 3.97 23.31
N GLY A 428 -21.86 2.67 23.47
CA GLY A 428 -20.83 1.63 23.40
C GLY A 428 -20.17 1.50 22.02
N LEU A 429 -20.95 1.71 20.95
CA LEU A 429 -20.42 1.70 19.58
C LEU A 429 -19.59 2.94 19.28
N ASP A 430 -19.93 4.11 19.84
CA ASP A 430 -19.11 5.33 19.71
C ASP A 430 -17.70 5.14 20.31
N ILE A 431 -17.62 4.50 21.48
CA ILE A 431 -16.34 4.13 22.11
C ILE A 431 -15.56 3.14 21.23
N ALA A 432 -16.24 2.13 20.68
CA ALA A 432 -15.62 1.16 19.78
C ALA A 432 -15.11 1.81 18.49
N MET A 433 -15.88 2.73 17.89
CA MET A 433 -15.48 3.49 16.71
C MET A 433 -14.20 4.32 16.94
N ALA A 434 -14.02 4.88 18.14
CA ALA A 434 -12.77 5.56 18.51
C ALA A 434 -11.58 4.59 18.60
N ALA A 435 -11.78 3.40 19.17
CA ALA A 435 -10.76 2.35 19.23
C ALA A 435 -10.37 1.88 17.81
N TYR A 436 -11.37 1.56 16.98
CA TYR A 436 -11.19 1.15 15.59
C TYR A 436 -10.44 2.20 14.78
N SER A 437 -10.86 3.47 14.86
CA SER A 437 -10.17 4.55 14.16
C SER A 437 -8.73 4.69 14.62
N SER A 438 -8.44 4.53 15.91
CA SER A 438 -7.10 4.71 16.48
C SER A 438 -6.13 3.63 15.99
N GLU A 439 -6.52 2.37 16.06
CA GLU A 439 -5.72 1.25 15.54
C GLU A 439 -5.54 1.35 14.02
N LEU A 440 -6.59 1.75 13.30
CA LEU A 440 -6.52 1.94 11.86
C LEU A 440 -5.52 3.05 11.45
N GLN A 441 -5.45 4.16 12.20
CA GLN A 441 -4.44 5.19 11.94
C GLN A 441 -3.01 4.69 12.22
N TYR A 442 -2.82 3.82 13.23
CA TYR A 442 -1.52 3.21 13.51
C TYR A 442 -1.07 2.26 12.37
N LEU A 443 -1.98 1.44 11.87
CA LEU A 443 -1.69 0.50 10.77
C LEU A 443 -1.28 1.21 9.48
N ALA A 444 -1.68 2.47 9.27
CA ALA A 444 -1.35 3.25 8.08
C ALA A 444 0.14 3.62 7.94
N ASN A 445 0.99 3.36 8.93
CA ASN A 445 2.43 3.54 8.77
C ASN A 445 3.01 2.63 7.68
N PRO A 446 3.97 3.10 6.86
CA PRO A 446 4.51 2.36 5.74
C PRO A 446 5.37 1.18 6.19
N VAL A 447 5.33 0.07 5.44
CA VAL A 447 6.20 -1.09 5.67
C VAL A 447 7.48 -0.98 4.85
N THR A 448 7.39 -0.40 3.64
CA THR A 448 8.49 -0.34 2.66
C THR A 448 9.67 0.55 3.11
N THR A 449 9.49 1.36 4.14
CA THR A 449 10.58 2.12 4.79
C THR A 449 11.49 1.21 5.63
N HIS A 450 11.03 0.04 6.04
CA HIS A 450 11.75 -0.89 6.92
C HIS A 450 12.56 -1.95 6.19
N VAL A 451 13.02 -1.66 4.96
CA VAL A 451 13.87 -2.56 4.18
C VAL A 451 15.19 -2.82 4.89
N HIS A 452 15.50 -4.10 5.08
CA HIS A 452 16.77 -4.57 5.61
C HIS A 452 17.59 -5.20 4.49
N SER A 453 18.92 -5.03 4.51
CA SER A 453 19.80 -5.75 3.61
C SER A 453 19.85 -7.23 4.00
N ALA A 454 19.37 -8.09 3.11
CA ALA A 454 19.12 -9.51 3.37
C ALA A 454 19.96 -10.43 2.47
N GLU A 455 19.95 -11.72 2.79
CA GLU A 455 20.58 -12.81 2.01
C GLU A 455 22.02 -12.49 1.59
N GLN A 456 22.92 -12.41 2.58
CA GLN A 456 24.35 -12.11 2.36
C GLN A 456 24.59 -10.79 1.59
N HIS A 457 23.74 -9.79 1.82
CA HIS A 457 23.73 -8.49 1.15
C HIS A 457 23.43 -8.54 -0.37
N ASN A 458 23.06 -9.70 -0.93
CA ASN A 458 22.59 -9.79 -2.31
C ASN A 458 21.17 -9.21 -2.48
N GLN A 459 20.37 -9.21 -1.42
CA GLN A 459 19.03 -8.58 -1.38
C GLN A 459 19.06 -7.34 -0.50
N ASP A 460 19.96 -6.42 -0.85
CA ASP A 460 20.16 -5.13 -0.18
C ASP A 460 18.96 -4.17 -0.31
N ILE A 461 18.18 -4.34 -1.38
CA ILE A 461 16.83 -3.81 -1.53
C ILE A 461 15.79 -4.93 -1.70
N ASN A 462 14.64 -4.76 -1.08
CA ASN A 462 13.51 -5.69 -1.18
C ASN A 462 12.19 -4.95 -0.97
N SER A 463 11.07 -5.54 -1.42
CA SER A 463 9.79 -4.83 -1.46
C SER A 463 8.95 -4.96 -0.20
N LEU A 464 9.15 -6.02 0.60
CA LEU A 464 8.29 -6.38 1.74
C LEU A 464 6.79 -6.48 1.37
N ALA A 465 6.49 -6.74 0.10
CA ALA A 465 5.15 -6.59 -0.46
C ALA A 465 4.09 -7.47 0.23
N LEU A 466 4.39 -8.74 0.53
CA LEU A 466 3.46 -9.61 1.25
C LEU A 466 3.18 -9.12 2.68
N ILE A 467 4.15 -8.49 3.33
CA ILE A 467 3.95 -7.92 4.68
C ILE A 467 3.04 -6.70 4.60
N SER A 468 3.29 -5.79 3.63
CA SER A 468 2.45 -4.61 3.42
C SER A 468 1.01 -5.01 3.05
N ALA A 469 0.83 -5.96 2.12
CA ALA A 469 -0.49 -6.45 1.73
C ALA A 469 -1.28 -7.02 2.92
N ARG A 470 -0.64 -7.80 3.80
CA ARG A 470 -1.27 -8.33 5.03
C ARG A 470 -1.68 -7.23 6.02
N LYS A 471 -0.91 -6.15 6.12
CA LYS A 471 -1.29 -4.99 6.96
C LYS A 471 -2.42 -4.18 6.35
N THR A 472 -2.52 -4.14 5.03
CA THR A 472 -3.66 -3.50 4.34
C THR A 472 -4.92 -4.36 4.45
N GLU A 473 -4.80 -5.69 4.42
CA GLU A 473 -5.89 -6.62 4.71
C GLU A 473 -6.46 -6.40 6.12
N GLU A 474 -5.60 -6.35 7.14
CA GLU A 474 -5.97 -6.06 8.54
C GLU A 474 -6.67 -4.69 8.69
N ALA A 475 -6.17 -3.66 7.99
CA ALA A 475 -6.80 -2.34 7.96
C ALA A 475 -8.21 -2.36 7.35
N LEU A 476 -8.44 -3.15 6.30
CA LEU A 476 -9.77 -3.31 5.70
C LEU A 476 -10.73 -4.05 6.63
N ASP A 477 -10.26 -5.01 7.42
CA ASP A 477 -11.12 -5.71 8.39
C ASP A 477 -11.63 -4.75 9.48
N ILE A 478 -10.79 -3.83 9.95
CA ILE A 478 -11.22 -2.74 10.84
C ILE A 478 -12.20 -1.81 10.12
N LEU A 479 -11.96 -1.46 8.86
CA LEU A 479 -12.89 -0.63 8.09
C LEU A 479 -14.28 -1.30 7.96
N LYS A 480 -14.35 -2.62 7.79
CA LYS A 480 -15.62 -3.38 7.78
C LYS A 480 -16.36 -3.25 9.12
N LEU A 481 -15.67 -3.33 10.26
CA LEU A 481 -16.26 -3.10 11.58
C LEU A 481 -16.85 -1.68 11.71
N MET A 482 -16.12 -0.68 11.22
CA MET A 482 -16.55 0.72 11.24
C MET A 482 -17.78 0.95 10.37
N ILE A 483 -17.80 0.39 9.15
CA ILE A 483 -18.94 0.48 8.24
C ILE A 483 -20.17 -0.23 8.83
N ALA A 484 -20.01 -1.43 9.41
CA ALA A 484 -21.12 -2.16 10.03
C ALA A 484 -21.76 -1.35 11.17
N SER A 485 -20.93 -0.76 12.03
CA SER A 485 -21.38 0.11 13.11
C SER A 485 -22.11 1.35 12.57
N HIS A 486 -21.52 2.02 11.58
CA HIS A 486 -22.07 3.25 10.99
C HIS A 486 -23.40 3.01 10.27
N LEU A 487 -23.51 1.95 9.47
CA LEU A 487 -24.75 1.59 8.78
C LEU A 487 -25.87 1.25 9.78
N THR A 488 -25.54 0.54 10.86
CA THR A 488 -26.51 0.24 11.93
C THR A 488 -27.02 1.52 12.60
N ALA A 489 -26.11 2.46 12.91
CA ALA A 489 -26.46 3.76 13.48
C ALA A 489 -27.32 4.62 12.53
N MET A 490 -27.03 4.61 11.23
CA MET A 490 -27.87 5.33 10.25
C MET A 490 -29.26 4.73 10.13
N CYS A 491 -29.41 3.40 10.18
CA CYS A 491 -30.73 2.77 10.21
C CYS A 491 -31.51 3.15 11.49
N GLN A 492 -30.83 3.23 12.64
CA GLN A 492 -31.42 3.75 13.88
C GLN A 492 -31.85 5.22 13.73
N ALA A 493 -31.03 6.05 13.11
CA ALA A 493 -31.35 7.45 12.87
C ALA A 493 -32.53 7.63 11.90
N VAL A 494 -32.67 6.79 10.87
CA VAL A 494 -33.86 6.74 10.01
C VAL A 494 -35.11 6.47 10.85
N ASP A 495 -35.07 5.46 11.72
CA ASP A 495 -36.21 5.14 12.59
C ASP A 495 -36.59 6.32 13.50
N LEU A 496 -35.59 6.98 14.07
CA LEU A 496 -35.80 8.15 14.92
C LEU A 496 -36.35 9.35 14.13
N ARG A 497 -35.95 9.58 12.88
CA ARG A 497 -36.52 10.66 12.06
C ARG A 497 -37.98 10.40 11.68
N GLN A 498 -38.33 9.15 11.36
CA GLN A 498 -39.72 8.80 11.06
C GLN A 498 -40.61 8.91 12.31
N LEU A 499 -40.08 8.50 13.47
CA LEU A 499 -40.79 8.68 14.74
C LEU A 499 -40.89 10.17 15.14
N GLU A 500 -39.87 10.98 14.87
CA GLU A 500 -39.88 12.43 15.11
C GLU A 500 -41.04 13.10 14.38
N GLU A 501 -41.18 12.87 13.07
CA GLU A 501 -42.27 13.41 12.26
C GLU A 501 -43.64 12.97 12.80
N ALA A 502 -43.77 11.68 13.16
CA ALA A 502 -45.02 11.14 13.71
C ALA A 502 -45.40 11.76 15.07
N LEU A 503 -44.43 11.93 15.97
CA LEU A 503 -44.66 12.53 17.28
C LEU A 503 -45.00 14.02 17.16
N VAL A 504 -44.29 14.79 16.33
CA VAL A 504 -44.59 16.22 16.11
C VAL A 504 -46.03 16.40 15.62
N ARG A 505 -46.50 15.57 14.68
CA ARG A 505 -47.90 15.63 14.22
C ARG A 505 -48.91 15.34 15.34
N VAL A 506 -48.60 14.40 16.24
CA VAL A 506 -49.46 14.12 17.41
C VAL A 506 -49.50 15.32 18.34
N VAL A 507 -48.35 15.94 18.64
CA VAL A 507 -48.25 17.13 19.49
C VAL A 507 -49.04 18.30 18.86
N GLU A 508 -48.86 18.57 17.57
CA GLU A 508 -49.61 19.60 16.83
C GLU A 508 -51.12 19.34 16.89
N ASN A 509 -51.55 18.10 16.69
CA ASN A 509 -52.98 17.73 16.74
C ASN A 509 -53.57 17.90 18.15
N VAL A 510 -52.87 17.44 19.18
CA VAL A 510 -53.32 17.59 20.58
C VAL A 510 -53.38 19.07 20.95
N VAL A 511 -52.35 19.86 20.63
CA VAL A 511 -52.33 21.31 20.89
C VAL A 511 -53.46 22.02 20.13
N SER A 512 -53.68 21.68 18.85
CA SER A 512 -54.74 22.28 18.03
C SER A 512 -56.13 22.00 18.60
N THR A 513 -56.42 20.74 18.90
CA THR A 513 -57.75 20.30 19.36
C THR A 513 -58.05 20.80 20.77
N LEU A 514 -57.07 20.79 21.68
CA LEU A 514 -57.24 21.37 23.02
C LEU A 514 -57.40 22.89 22.99
N ALA A 515 -56.72 23.60 22.06
CA ALA A 515 -56.94 25.03 21.89
C ALA A 515 -58.38 25.33 21.45
N ASP A 516 -58.97 24.49 20.58
CA ASP A 516 -60.37 24.61 20.18
C ASP A 516 -61.34 24.27 21.33
N GLU A 517 -61.08 23.17 22.06
CA GLU A 517 -61.89 22.74 23.21
C GLU A 517 -61.93 23.79 24.33
N CYS A 518 -60.79 24.46 24.60
CA CYS A 518 -60.71 25.54 25.59
C CYS A 518 -61.18 26.90 25.06
N GLY A 519 -61.58 26.99 23.79
CA GLY A 519 -62.04 28.24 23.17
C GLY A 519 -60.95 29.32 23.14
N LEU A 520 -59.71 28.95 22.86
CA LEU A 520 -58.59 29.89 22.80
C LEU A 520 -58.68 30.77 21.53
N PRO A 521 -58.27 32.05 21.60
CA PRO A 521 -58.21 32.93 20.44
C PRO A 521 -57.32 32.37 19.32
N ASN A 522 -57.63 32.73 18.07
CA ASN A 522 -56.84 32.30 16.90
C ASN A 522 -55.36 32.68 16.99
N ASP A 523 -55.04 33.86 17.55
CA ASP A 523 -53.65 34.30 17.75
C ASP A 523 -52.91 33.36 18.73
N THR A 524 -53.58 32.99 19.82
CA THR A 524 -53.06 32.02 20.81
C THR A 524 -52.82 30.67 20.16
N LYS A 525 -53.82 30.13 19.46
CA LYS A 525 -53.72 28.84 18.77
C LYS A 525 -52.56 28.82 17.77
N ALA A 526 -52.40 29.88 16.98
CA ALA A 526 -51.31 30.00 16.01
C ALA A 526 -49.93 29.98 16.68
N ARG A 527 -49.75 30.69 17.80
CA ARG A 527 -48.49 30.71 18.56
C ARG A 527 -48.19 29.35 19.20
N LEU A 528 -49.19 28.71 19.80
CA LEU A 528 -49.02 27.37 20.40
C LEU A 528 -48.66 26.32 19.35
N LEU A 529 -49.28 26.37 18.17
CA LEU A 529 -48.92 25.48 17.07
C LEU A 529 -47.52 25.76 16.51
N TYR A 530 -47.09 27.02 16.49
CA TYR A 530 -45.70 27.34 16.14
C TYR A 530 -44.71 26.67 17.10
N VAL A 531 -44.97 26.72 18.41
CA VAL A 531 -44.13 26.05 19.42
C VAL A 531 -44.13 24.53 19.22
N ALA A 532 -45.32 23.92 19.05
CA ALA A 532 -45.45 22.48 18.81
C ALA A 532 -44.62 22.01 17.60
N LYS A 533 -44.54 22.85 16.56
CA LYS A 533 -43.76 22.58 15.35
C LYS A 533 -42.27 22.87 15.50
N ALA A 534 -41.90 23.93 16.23
CA ALA A 534 -40.53 24.43 16.29
C ALA A 534 -39.64 23.76 17.33
N VAL A 535 -40.22 23.25 18.43
CA VAL A 535 -39.46 22.61 19.51
C VAL A 535 -39.13 21.16 19.14
N PRO A 536 -37.84 20.76 19.08
CA PRO A 536 -37.46 19.39 18.74
C PRO A 536 -37.99 18.38 19.76
N VAL A 537 -38.71 17.36 19.28
CA VAL A 537 -39.49 16.47 20.16
C VAL A 537 -38.65 15.69 21.16
N TYR A 538 -37.44 15.31 20.78
CA TYR A 538 -36.54 14.54 21.64
C TYR A 538 -36.01 15.33 22.85
N THR A 539 -36.17 16.66 22.87
CA THR A 539 -35.77 17.49 24.03
C THR A 539 -36.78 17.46 25.17
N TYR A 540 -37.97 16.90 24.95
CA TYR A 540 -39.02 16.81 25.97
C TYR A 540 -39.74 15.46 25.99
N LEU A 541 -39.36 14.51 25.13
CA LEU A 541 -40.00 13.19 25.02
C LEU A 541 -40.00 12.42 26.34
N GLU A 542 -39.00 12.66 27.21
CA GLU A 542 -38.88 12.03 28.52
C GLU A 542 -40.02 12.37 29.49
N SER A 543 -40.56 13.59 29.39
CA SER A 543 -41.67 14.07 30.21
C SER A 543 -42.33 15.28 29.52
N PRO A 544 -43.22 15.07 28.53
CA PRO A 544 -43.70 16.15 27.66
C PRO A 544 -44.40 17.31 28.37
N CYS A 545 -44.92 17.08 29.57
CA CYS A 545 -45.61 18.07 30.39
C CYS A 545 -44.77 18.60 31.56
N ASP A 546 -43.46 18.33 31.60
CA ASP A 546 -42.56 18.92 32.59
C ASP A 546 -42.41 20.43 32.35
N PRO A 547 -42.64 21.29 33.35
CA PRO A 547 -42.58 22.74 33.20
C PRO A 547 -41.17 23.29 32.94
N THR A 548 -40.13 22.48 33.17
CA THR A 548 -38.72 22.84 32.95
C THR A 548 -38.22 22.43 31.56
N LEU A 549 -38.97 21.59 30.83
CA LEU A 549 -38.58 21.12 29.50
C LEU A 549 -39.07 22.04 28.38
N PRO A 550 -38.43 22.01 27.20
CA PRO A 550 -38.61 23.05 26.17
C PRO A 550 -40.04 23.21 25.65
N LEU A 551 -40.86 22.15 25.63
CA LEU A 551 -42.25 22.26 25.17
C LEU A 551 -43.06 23.19 26.07
N LEU A 552 -43.18 22.89 27.37
CA LEU A 552 -43.97 23.73 28.27
C LEU A 552 -43.35 25.11 28.47
N LEU A 553 -42.01 25.24 28.45
CA LEU A 553 -41.36 26.55 28.47
C LEU A 553 -41.83 27.42 27.28
N GLY A 554 -41.82 26.86 26.06
CA GLY A 554 -42.28 27.56 24.86
C GLY A 554 -43.78 27.88 24.88
N LEU A 555 -44.61 26.92 25.32
CA LEU A 555 -46.06 27.11 25.40
C LEU A 555 -46.40 28.19 26.44
N LYS A 556 -45.82 28.14 27.64
CA LYS A 556 -46.02 29.16 28.69
C LYS A 556 -45.57 30.55 28.24
N GLN A 557 -44.43 30.63 27.55
CA GLN A 557 -43.95 31.90 26.99
C GLN A 557 -44.94 32.46 25.96
N SER A 558 -45.46 31.61 25.06
CA SER A 558 -46.48 32.02 24.07
C SER A 558 -47.82 32.42 24.71
N CYS A 559 -48.23 31.73 25.77
CA CYS A 559 -49.41 32.10 26.57
C CYS A 559 -49.25 33.48 27.21
N PHE A 560 -48.08 33.74 27.81
CA PHE A 560 -47.77 35.04 28.42
C PHE A 560 -47.77 36.18 27.39
N ASP A 561 -47.10 36.00 26.25
CA ASP A 561 -47.08 36.97 25.15
C ASP A 561 -48.49 37.25 24.61
N THR A 562 -49.31 36.21 24.50
CA THR A 562 -50.72 36.32 24.10
C THR A 562 -51.50 37.18 25.07
N ILE A 563 -51.36 36.95 26.38
CA ILE A 563 -52.04 37.73 27.41
C ILE A 563 -51.65 39.20 27.26
N LEU A 564 -50.35 39.50 27.12
CA LEU A 564 -49.88 40.88 26.91
C LEU A 564 -50.43 41.51 25.64
N ALA A 565 -50.48 40.76 24.52
CA ALA A 565 -50.94 41.27 23.24
C ALA A 565 -52.45 41.52 23.19
N LEU A 566 -53.24 40.76 23.97
CA LEU A 566 -54.70 40.86 24.00
C LEU A 566 -55.24 41.66 25.18
N HIS A 567 -54.39 42.02 26.15
CA HIS A 567 -54.77 42.84 27.29
C HIS A 567 -55.31 44.19 26.81
N LYS A 568 -56.54 44.53 27.23
CA LYS A 568 -57.31 45.73 26.84
C LYS A 568 -57.78 45.80 25.37
N LYS A 569 -57.79 44.68 24.64
CA LYS A 569 -58.44 44.60 23.32
C LYS A 569 -59.96 44.42 23.50
N ASP A 570 -60.76 45.21 22.78
CA ASP A 570 -62.23 45.14 22.86
C ASP A 570 -62.76 43.72 22.60
N GLY A 571 -63.60 43.22 23.51
CA GLY A 571 -64.26 41.91 23.40
C GLY A 571 -63.50 40.70 24.00
N ILE A 572 -62.34 40.90 24.65
CA ILE A 572 -61.61 39.82 25.35
C ILE A 572 -61.33 40.23 26.80
N GLU A 573 -61.92 39.51 27.75
CA GLU A 573 -61.68 39.72 29.18
C GLU A 573 -60.44 38.94 29.62
N THR A 574 -59.49 39.62 30.26
CA THR A 574 -58.18 39.04 30.61
C THR A 574 -58.32 37.87 31.59
N ASP A 575 -59.17 37.98 32.61
CA ASP A 575 -59.38 36.92 33.61
C ASP A 575 -59.95 35.64 32.95
N THR A 576 -60.94 35.80 32.08
CA THR A 576 -61.50 34.69 31.29
C THR A 576 -60.44 34.02 30.40
N LEU A 577 -59.51 34.78 29.82
CA LEU A 577 -58.42 34.22 29.03
C LEU A 577 -57.43 33.42 29.90
N VAL A 578 -57.09 33.93 31.09
CA VAL A 578 -56.21 33.20 32.03
C VAL A 578 -56.85 31.89 32.47
N ASP A 579 -58.14 31.88 32.78
CA ASP A 579 -58.88 30.67 33.16
C ASP A 579 -58.85 29.61 32.04
N ARG A 580 -59.06 30.03 30.78
CA ARG A 580 -58.99 29.12 29.62
C ARG A 580 -57.58 28.57 29.39
N LEU A 581 -56.56 29.38 29.62
CA LEU A 581 -55.16 28.96 29.50
C LEU A 581 -54.76 27.98 30.60
N ALA A 582 -55.24 28.16 31.83
CA ALA A 582 -55.05 27.21 32.92
C ALA A 582 -55.75 25.87 32.64
N GLU A 583 -56.97 25.90 32.10
CA GLU A 583 -57.69 24.68 31.68
C GLU A 583 -56.99 24.00 30.49
N PHE A 584 -56.45 24.76 29.52
CA PHE A 584 -55.63 24.21 28.44
C PHE A 584 -54.41 23.46 28.97
N GLU A 585 -53.65 24.05 29.89
CA GLU A 585 -52.46 23.40 30.47
C GLU A 585 -52.82 22.12 31.22
N LYS A 586 -53.92 22.14 31.99
CA LYS A 586 -54.43 20.96 32.70
C LYS A 586 -54.85 19.83 31.75
N ARG A 587 -55.63 20.13 30.71
CA ARG A 587 -56.04 19.12 29.71
C ARG A 587 -54.87 18.60 28.89
N LEU A 588 -53.84 19.43 28.69
CA LEU A 588 -52.60 19.01 28.04
C LEU A 588 -51.88 17.94 28.87
N SER A 589 -51.75 18.12 30.19
CA SER A 589 -51.14 17.11 31.06
C SER A 589 -51.93 15.80 31.15
N ASP A 590 -53.26 15.86 31.01
CA ASP A 590 -54.09 14.66 31.02
C ASP A 590 -53.93 13.80 29.73
N ARG A 591 -53.59 14.43 28.60
CA ARG A 591 -53.73 13.80 27.27
C ARG A 591 -52.43 13.61 26.49
N LEU A 592 -51.50 14.57 26.54
CA LEU A 592 -50.38 14.62 25.59
C LEU A 592 -49.46 13.39 25.66
N GLU A 593 -49.00 13.04 26.86
CA GLU A 593 -48.06 11.94 27.06
C GLU A 593 -48.65 10.58 26.65
N ASN A 594 -49.96 10.38 26.89
CA ASN A 594 -50.68 9.18 26.50
C ASN A 594 -50.72 9.00 24.97
N GLU A 595 -51.05 10.06 24.23
CA GLU A 595 -51.11 10.05 22.76
C GLU A 595 -49.70 9.86 22.14
N MET A 596 -48.68 10.54 22.69
CA MET A 596 -47.28 10.36 22.26
C MET A 596 -46.78 8.94 22.54
N THR A 597 -47.12 8.36 23.70
CA THR A 597 -46.79 6.98 24.03
C THR A 597 -47.46 5.99 23.09
N ALA A 598 -48.73 6.20 22.76
CA ALA A 598 -49.48 5.34 21.84
C ALA A 598 -48.84 5.28 20.44
N VAL A 599 -48.45 6.43 19.86
CA VAL A 599 -47.80 6.44 18.54
C VAL A 599 -46.41 5.82 18.58
N ARG A 600 -45.63 6.05 19.64
CA ARG A 600 -44.31 5.42 19.82
C ARG A 600 -44.40 3.90 19.92
N VAL A 601 -45.30 3.39 20.77
CA VAL A 601 -45.52 1.94 20.93
C VAL A 601 -46.02 1.30 19.63
N LEU A 602 -46.85 2.03 18.85
CA LEU A 602 -47.27 1.57 17.53
C LEU A 602 -46.07 1.45 16.58
N TYR A 603 -45.18 2.45 16.58
CA TYR A 603 -43.96 2.43 15.77
C TYR A 603 -43.04 1.27 16.16
N GLU A 604 -42.80 1.04 17.45
CA GLU A 604 -41.95 -0.09 17.90
C GLU A 604 -42.51 -1.46 17.52
N LYS A 605 -43.85 -1.62 17.52
CA LYS A 605 -44.49 -2.89 17.16
C LYS A 605 -44.56 -3.14 15.67
N LYS A 606 -44.83 -2.11 14.87
CA LYS A 606 -45.08 -2.23 13.43
C LYS A 606 -43.89 -1.80 12.56
N GLY A 607 -42.94 -1.07 13.11
CA GLY A 607 -41.83 -0.45 12.40
C GLY A 607 -42.29 0.33 11.18
N HIS A 608 -41.57 0.16 10.07
CA HIS A 608 -41.90 0.69 8.74
C HIS A 608 -43.03 -0.05 8.02
N LYS A 609 -43.62 -1.11 8.60
CA LYS A 609 -44.70 -1.91 8.00
C LYS A 609 -46.11 -1.34 8.26
N THR A 610 -46.20 -0.07 8.65
CA THR A 610 -47.47 0.66 8.87
C THR A 610 -48.14 1.02 7.53
N ALA A 611 -48.61 0.02 6.79
CA ALA A 611 -49.28 0.19 5.50
C ALA A 611 -50.74 0.70 5.57
N ASP A 612 -51.22 1.16 6.74
CA ASP A 612 -52.57 1.69 6.90
C ASP A 612 -52.53 3.21 7.21
N ASN A 613 -52.65 4.01 6.14
CA ASN A 613 -53.22 5.38 6.12
C ASN A 613 -52.51 6.54 6.86
N ASN A 614 -51.20 6.48 7.15
CA ASN A 614 -50.46 7.63 7.71
C ASN A 614 -49.14 7.90 6.96
N ASP A 615 -49.15 8.84 6.01
CA ASP A 615 -48.00 9.23 5.15
C ASP A 615 -46.70 9.60 5.92
N ALA A 616 -46.80 9.99 7.19
CA ALA A 616 -45.67 10.42 8.01
C ALA A 616 -44.74 9.29 8.49
N LEU A 617 -45.10 8.01 8.32
CA LEU A 617 -44.36 6.88 8.89
C LEU A 617 -43.42 6.14 7.92
N VAL A 618 -43.26 6.66 6.70
CA VAL A 618 -42.75 5.86 5.57
C VAL A 618 -41.79 6.62 4.63
N ARG A 619 -41.18 7.72 5.07
CA ARG A 619 -40.27 8.55 4.24
C ARG A 619 -39.14 7.74 3.61
N ILE A 620 -38.62 6.72 4.30
CA ILE A 620 -37.59 5.83 3.75
C ILE A 620 -38.04 5.08 2.49
N GLN A 621 -39.35 4.87 2.28
CA GLN A 621 -39.88 4.21 1.09
C GLN A 621 -39.64 5.01 -0.20
N GLY A 622 -39.54 6.35 -0.10
CA GLY A 622 -39.24 7.23 -1.22
C GLY A 622 -37.75 7.55 -1.38
N SER A 623 -36.90 7.10 -0.45
CA SER A 623 -35.45 7.32 -0.50
C SER A 623 -34.75 6.26 -1.35
N LYS A 624 -33.64 6.65 -2.01
CA LYS A 624 -32.77 5.70 -2.72
C LYS A 624 -32.06 4.73 -1.78
N PHE A 625 -31.98 5.05 -0.48
CA PHE A 625 -31.36 4.19 0.53
C PHE A 625 -32.31 3.14 1.12
N LEU A 626 -33.54 3.04 0.63
CA LEU A 626 -34.48 1.97 0.99
C LEU A 626 -33.86 0.56 0.92
N PRO A 627 -33.06 0.20 -0.11
CA PRO A 627 -32.44 -1.13 -0.17
C PRO A 627 -31.56 -1.44 1.04
N PHE A 628 -30.79 -0.48 1.55
CA PHE A 628 -29.96 -0.67 2.74
C PHE A 628 -30.81 -0.81 4.00
N TYR A 629 -31.75 0.12 4.24
CA TYR A 629 -32.60 0.06 5.42
C TYR A 629 -33.43 -1.23 5.45
N ARG A 630 -34.00 -1.64 4.32
CA ARG A 630 -34.77 -2.88 4.19
C ARG A 630 -33.89 -4.10 4.41
N PHE A 631 -32.68 -4.13 3.85
CA PHE A 631 -31.75 -5.22 4.05
C PHE A 631 -31.41 -5.40 5.55
N VAL A 632 -31.09 -4.31 6.24
CA VAL A 632 -30.75 -4.35 7.67
C VAL A 632 -31.96 -4.71 8.54
N ARG A 633 -33.14 -4.11 8.30
CA ARG A 633 -34.34 -4.31 9.15
C ARG A 633 -35.09 -5.59 8.83
N GLU A 634 -35.30 -5.91 7.56
CA GLU A 634 -36.11 -7.08 7.16
C GLU A 634 -35.27 -8.32 6.92
N GLU A 635 -34.20 -8.22 6.12
CA GLU A 635 -33.45 -9.41 5.69
C GLU A 635 -32.51 -9.93 6.79
N LEU A 636 -31.87 -9.03 7.53
CA LEU A 636 -31.05 -9.38 8.70
C LEU A 636 -31.86 -9.45 10.01
N ASP A 637 -33.16 -9.16 9.96
CA ASP A 637 -34.08 -9.21 11.10
C ASP A 637 -33.58 -8.37 12.30
N THR A 638 -33.54 -7.05 12.08
CA THR A 638 -33.21 -6.07 13.13
C THR A 638 -34.35 -5.09 13.34
N GLY A 639 -34.31 -4.32 14.42
CA GLY A 639 -35.33 -3.34 14.75
C GLY A 639 -34.75 -2.07 15.35
N VAL A 640 -35.61 -1.13 15.70
CA VAL A 640 -35.19 0.07 16.44
C VAL A 640 -34.63 -0.34 17.80
N MET A 641 -33.47 0.19 18.14
CA MET A 641 -32.76 -0.12 19.40
C MET A 641 -33.35 0.71 20.53
N SER A 642 -33.71 0.04 21.63
CA SER A 642 -34.19 0.67 22.87
C SER A 642 -34.09 -0.31 24.03
N ALA A 643 -34.24 0.18 25.26
CA ALA A 643 -34.30 -0.68 26.46
C ALA A 643 -35.42 -1.75 26.46
N ARG A 644 -36.40 -1.67 25.54
CA ARG A 644 -37.47 -2.68 25.39
C ARG A 644 -37.13 -3.81 24.41
N ARG A 645 -36.08 -3.66 23.60
CA ARG A 645 -35.57 -4.68 22.69
C ARG A 645 -34.43 -5.42 23.38
N GLU A 646 -34.51 -6.74 23.49
CA GLU A 646 -33.52 -7.54 24.24
C GLU A 646 -32.17 -7.63 23.52
N GLN A 647 -32.15 -7.54 22.19
CA GLN A 647 -30.92 -7.63 21.40
C GLN A 647 -29.97 -6.49 21.75
N THR A 648 -28.71 -6.86 21.95
CA THR A 648 -27.60 -5.95 22.21
C THR A 648 -27.11 -5.29 20.91
N PRO A 649 -26.39 -4.15 21.01
CA PRO A 649 -25.69 -3.57 19.85
C PRO A 649 -24.75 -4.54 19.14
N GLN A 650 -24.12 -5.45 19.88
CA GLN A 650 -23.24 -6.47 19.29
C GLN A 650 -24.01 -7.39 18.34
N GLU A 651 -25.17 -7.90 18.76
CA GLU A 651 -25.96 -8.84 17.95
C GLU A 651 -26.43 -8.22 16.63
N ASP A 652 -26.89 -6.97 16.66
CA ASP A 652 -27.35 -6.27 15.45
C ASP A 652 -26.16 -5.88 14.54
N VAL A 653 -25.04 -5.38 15.10
CA VAL A 653 -23.84 -5.03 14.31
C VAL A 653 -23.15 -6.27 13.72
N GLN A 654 -23.12 -7.40 14.44
CA GLN A 654 -22.50 -8.64 13.95
C GLN A 654 -23.18 -9.12 12.66
N LYS A 655 -24.51 -9.09 12.60
CA LYS A 655 -25.27 -9.47 11.40
C LYS A 655 -24.89 -8.62 10.18
N VAL A 656 -24.71 -7.31 10.38
CA VAL A 656 -24.31 -6.38 9.31
C VAL A 656 -22.84 -6.61 8.92
N PHE A 657 -21.96 -6.82 9.89
CA PHE A 657 -20.55 -7.16 9.64
C PHE A 657 -20.42 -8.44 8.82
N ASP A 658 -21.13 -9.51 9.19
CA ASP A 658 -21.12 -10.78 8.47
C ASP A 658 -21.58 -10.61 7.02
N ALA A 659 -22.63 -9.81 6.80
CA ALA A 659 -23.14 -9.48 5.46
C ALA A 659 -22.18 -8.63 4.62
N ILE A 660 -21.32 -7.82 5.25
CA ILE A 660 -20.24 -7.12 4.56
C ILE A 660 -19.12 -8.10 4.21
N ALA A 661 -18.72 -8.94 5.16
CA ALA A 661 -17.60 -9.87 5.02
C ALA A 661 -17.86 -10.97 3.96
N ASP A 662 -19.09 -11.47 3.86
CA ASP A 662 -19.47 -12.49 2.87
C ASP A 662 -19.94 -11.91 1.52
N GLY A 663 -20.03 -10.58 1.41
CA GLY A 663 -20.37 -9.87 0.18
C GLY A 663 -21.87 -9.67 -0.07
N ARG A 664 -22.78 -10.14 0.80
CA ARG A 664 -24.23 -9.90 0.66
C ARG A 664 -24.58 -8.41 0.60
N ILE A 665 -23.81 -7.54 1.25
CA ILE A 665 -24.00 -6.07 1.21
C ILE A 665 -23.94 -5.48 -0.21
N THR A 666 -23.33 -6.19 -1.17
CA THR A 666 -23.30 -5.73 -2.57
C THR A 666 -24.67 -5.74 -3.24
N VAL A 667 -25.61 -6.58 -2.77
CA VAL A 667 -26.98 -6.66 -3.31
C VAL A 667 -27.77 -5.36 -3.05
N PRO A 668 -27.92 -4.86 -1.81
CA PRO A 668 -28.57 -3.57 -1.58
C PRO A 668 -27.78 -2.40 -2.17
N LEU A 669 -26.44 -2.48 -2.25
CA LEU A 669 -25.63 -1.46 -2.92
C LEU A 669 -25.96 -1.36 -4.41
N LEU A 670 -26.01 -2.48 -5.13
CA LEU A 670 -26.38 -2.53 -6.55
C LEU A 670 -27.81 -2.01 -6.78
N HIS A 671 -28.76 -2.37 -5.92
CA HIS A 671 -30.13 -1.85 -5.98
C HIS A 671 -30.20 -0.35 -5.75
N CYS A 672 -29.43 0.18 -4.78
CA CYS A 672 -29.37 1.62 -4.49
C CYS A 672 -28.85 2.41 -5.70
N LEU A 673 -27.84 1.88 -6.38
CA LEU A 673 -27.16 2.53 -7.51
C LEU A 673 -27.79 2.22 -8.88
N GLN A 674 -28.92 1.51 -8.91
CA GLN A 674 -29.57 1.13 -10.15
C GLN A 674 -30.00 2.37 -10.94
N GLY A 675 -29.54 2.45 -12.19
CA GLY A 675 -29.86 3.57 -13.10
C GLY A 675 -28.90 4.76 -13.03
N PHE A 676 -27.84 4.71 -12.22
CA PHE A 676 -26.77 5.70 -12.29
C PHE A 676 -25.94 5.50 -13.57
N LEU A 677 -26.01 6.46 -14.50
CA LEU A 677 -25.38 6.39 -15.82
C LEU A 677 -24.13 7.26 -15.98
N GLY A 678 -23.85 8.20 -15.06
CA GLY A 678 -22.83 9.26 -15.21
C GLY A 678 -23.15 10.22 -16.37
N GLN A 679 -23.42 11.50 -16.11
CA GLN A 679 -23.84 12.50 -17.11
C GLN A 679 -23.24 13.91 -16.90
N PRO A 680 -22.98 14.69 -17.97
CA PRO A 680 -22.27 15.96 -17.90
C PRO A 680 -23.17 17.21 -17.77
N ASN A 681 -22.79 18.11 -16.85
CA ASN A 681 -23.02 19.57 -16.75
C ASN A 681 -24.31 20.16 -16.09
N GLY A 682 -24.06 21.25 -15.36
CA GLY A 682 -24.98 22.36 -14.98
C GLY A 682 -24.34 23.26 -13.91
N ALA A 683 -24.34 24.60 -14.07
CA ALA A 683 -23.53 25.54 -13.27
C ALA A 683 -24.37 26.50 -12.38
N LEU A 684 -23.90 26.76 -11.14
CA LEU A 684 -23.87 28.03 -10.35
C LEU A 684 -23.30 27.79 -8.92
N HIS A 685 -22.88 28.86 -8.22
CA HIS A 685 -21.74 28.96 -7.26
C HIS A 685 -21.75 28.14 -5.94
N GLY A 686 -20.55 27.73 -5.49
CA GLY A 686 -20.22 27.27 -4.13
C GLY A 686 -18.69 27.25 -3.88
N ALA A 687 -18.24 27.22 -2.61
CA ALA A 687 -16.85 27.51 -2.23
C ALA A 687 -15.97 26.26 -1.99
N ASN A 688 -14.67 26.35 -2.34
CA ASN A 688 -13.67 25.28 -2.30
C ASN A 688 -12.48 25.65 -1.40
N PHE A 689 -12.23 24.92 -0.30
CA PHE A 689 -11.15 25.29 0.64
C PHE A 689 -10.22 24.15 1.13
N GLN A 690 -10.45 22.86 0.81
CA GLN A 690 -9.69 21.76 1.46
C GLN A 690 -8.47 21.26 0.64
N GLY A 691 -7.25 21.30 1.19
CA GLY A 691 -6.00 20.90 0.52
C GLY A 691 -5.62 19.40 0.57
N SER A 692 -6.51 18.52 1.01
CA SER A 692 -6.16 17.14 1.41
C SER A 692 -5.43 16.32 0.34
N ALA A 693 -5.84 16.42 -0.94
CA ALA A 693 -5.16 15.71 -2.03
C ALA A 693 -3.65 15.98 -2.04
N VAL A 694 -3.24 17.25 -1.90
CA VAL A 694 -1.82 17.61 -1.84
C VAL A 694 -1.13 16.93 -0.65
N GLY A 695 -1.79 16.89 0.51
CA GLY A 695 -1.25 16.22 1.71
C GLY A 695 -0.99 14.74 1.49
N PHE A 696 -1.96 14.00 0.93
CA PHE A 696 -1.80 12.56 0.65
C PHE A 696 -0.66 12.31 -0.35
N TYR A 697 -0.62 13.04 -1.46
CA TYR A 697 0.43 12.87 -2.45
C TYR A 697 1.82 13.23 -1.91
N MET A 698 1.94 14.26 -1.07
CA MET A 698 3.21 14.60 -0.42
C MET A 698 3.67 13.49 0.56
N ASP A 699 2.76 12.85 1.29
CA ASP A 699 3.09 11.67 2.09
C ASP A 699 3.63 10.52 1.22
N TYR A 700 2.99 10.25 0.07
CA TYR A 700 3.45 9.21 -0.87
C TYR A 700 4.82 9.54 -1.48
N VAL A 701 5.06 10.80 -1.83
CA VAL A 701 6.37 11.27 -2.30
C VAL A 701 7.45 11.02 -1.24
N ARG A 702 7.18 11.30 0.04
CA ARG A 702 8.17 11.01 1.11
C ARG A 702 8.47 9.52 1.25
N ILE A 703 7.46 8.66 1.15
CA ILE A 703 7.65 7.20 1.15
C ILE A 703 8.53 6.78 -0.05
N ALA A 704 8.27 7.32 -1.24
CA ALA A 704 9.09 7.04 -2.43
C ALA A 704 10.53 7.58 -2.28
N VAL A 705 10.71 8.78 -1.73
CA VAL A 705 12.01 9.38 -1.43
C VAL A 705 12.81 8.54 -0.43
N ALA A 706 12.16 8.00 0.60
CA ALA A 706 12.82 7.07 1.52
C ALA A 706 13.25 5.78 0.82
N GLY A 707 12.45 5.26 -0.12
CA GLY A 707 12.82 4.15 -1.00
C GLY A 707 14.05 4.46 -1.87
N LEU A 708 14.11 5.65 -2.48
CA LEU A 708 15.28 6.11 -3.23
C LEU A 708 16.52 6.25 -2.34
N GLY A 709 16.36 6.81 -1.14
CA GLY A 709 17.43 6.89 -0.15
C GLY A 709 17.97 5.52 0.24
N LYS A 710 17.10 4.50 0.37
CA LYS A 710 17.52 3.11 0.61
C LYS A 710 18.32 2.53 -0.55
N LEU A 711 17.89 2.75 -1.79
CA LEU A 711 18.63 2.33 -2.97
C LEU A 711 20.02 2.99 -3.02
N LEU A 712 20.10 4.30 -2.82
CA LEU A 712 21.37 5.03 -2.82
C LEU A 712 22.29 4.56 -1.71
N PHE A 713 21.75 4.28 -0.52
CA PHE A 713 22.52 3.73 0.58
C PHE A 713 23.07 2.34 0.26
N ALA A 714 22.24 1.44 -0.28
CA ALA A 714 22.65 0.10 -0.68
C ALA A 714 23.80 0.13 -1.71
N GLN A 715 23.64 0.90 -2.79
CA GLN A 715 24.67 1.07 -3.82
C GLN A 715 25.93 1.73 -3.26
N PHE A 716 25.79 2.69 -2.32
CA PHE A 716 26.94 3.31 -1.67
C PHE A 716 27.72 2.29 -0.84
N THR A 717 27.03 1.50 -0.02
CA THR A 717 27.66 0.45 0.81
C THR A 717 28.35 -0.60 -0.06
N GLU A 718 27.81 -0.96 -1.22
CA GLU A 718 28.45 -1.89 -2.17
C GLU A 718 29.81 -1.35 -2.66
N LEU A 719 29.93 -0.05 -2.93
CA LEU A 719 31.20 0.59 -3.30
C LEU A 719 32.21 0.61 -2.16
N MET A 720 31.74 0.68 -0.91
CA MET A 720 32.59 0.84 0.27
C MET A 720 33.22 -0.46 0.77
N ILE A 721 32.67 -1.62 0.39
CA ILE A 721 33.13 -2.93 0.86
C ILE A 721 34.00 -3.60 -0.21
N GLU A 722 35.28 -3.82 0.11
CA GLU A 722 36.29 -4.40 -0.81
C GLU A 722 35.84 -5.72 -1.46
N TYR A 723 35.16 -6.57 -0.69
CA TYR A 723 34.67 -7.85 -1.17
C TYR A 723 33.63 -7.72 -2.30
N TYR A 724 32.80 -6.68 -2.27
CA TYR A 724 31.74 -6.44 -3.26
C TYR A 724 32.19 -5.55 -4.42
N SER A 725 33.21 -4.71 -4.20
CA SER A 725 33.66 -3.73 -5.18
C SER A 725 34.54 -4.29 -6.32
N ASN A 726 34.73 -5.62 -6.40
CA ASN A 726 35.52 -6.30 -7.43
C ASN A 726 36.96 -5.76 -7.57
N GLY A 727 37.68 -5.63 -6.45
CA GLY A 727 39.08 -5.22 -6.41
C GLY A 727 39.33 -3.71 -6.29
N ILE A 728 38.32 -2.92 -5.89
CA ILE A 728 38.53 -1.54 -5.42
C ILE A 728 38.76 -1.59 -3.90
N PRO A 729 39.66 -0.78 -3.33
CA PRO A 729 39.91 -0.74 -1.89
C PRO A 729 38.66 -0.49 -1.07
N GLY A 730 38.61 -1.11 0.11
CA GLY A 730 37.61 -0.79 1.11
C GLY A 730 37.62 0.70 1.47
N ASN A 731 36.43 1.24 1.73
CA ASN A 731 36.18 2.67 1.95
C ASN A 731 36.64 3.61 0.83
N LEU A 732 36.96 3.08 -0.36
CA LEU A 732 37.52 3.87 -1.46
C LEU A 732 38.79 4.65 -1.04
N SER A 733 39.59 4.08 -0.13
CA SER A 733 40.85 4.68 0.33
C SER A 733 41.89 4.68 -0.78
N LEU A 734 42.80 5.67 -0.75
CA LEU A 734 43.94 5.73 -1.67
C LEU A 734 45.20 5.03 -1.10
N GLY A 735 45.29 4.98 0.22
CA GLY A 735 46.34 4.34 0.98
C GLY A 735 45.93 2.95 1.49
N PRO A 736 46.84 1.98 1.51
CA PRO A 736 46.61 0.67 2.10
C PRO A 736 46.77 0.66 3.64
N ASP A 737 47.49 1.63 4.26
CA ASP A 737 47.45 1.83 5.71
C ASP A 737 46.12 2.47 6.16
N LEU A 738 45.12 1.61 6.32
CA LEU A 738 43.81 1.96 6.85
C LEU A 738 43.85 2.51 8.29
N SER A 739 45.00 2.46 8.99
CA SER A 739 45.15 3.10 10.30
C SER A 739 45.27 4.62 10.20
N VAL A 740 45.67 5.14 9.02
CA VAL A 740 45.81 6.58 8.74
C VAL A 740 44.97 7.06 7.54
N ASP A 741 44.59 6.18 6.60
CA ASP A 741 43.68 6.49 5.49
C ASP A 741 42.33 5.80 5.65
N TYR A 742 41.34 6.56 6.14
CA TYR A 742 39.98 6.06 6.30
C TYR A 742 39.10 6.27 5.06
N GLY A 743 39.64 6.80 3.95
CA GLY A 743 38.92 7.07 2.72
C GLY A 743 37.61 7.83 2.96
N LEU A 744 36.50 7.25 2.50
CA LEU A 744 35.16 7.79 2.64
C LEU A 744 34.36 7.17 3.81
N LYS A 745 35.01 6.48 4.76
CA LYS A 745 34.31 5.82 5.89
C LYS A 745 33.37 6.75 6.67
N GLY A 746 33.76 8.02 6.86
CA GLY A 746 32.91 9.02 7.51
C GLY A 746 31.60 9.30 6.74
N LEU A 747 31.65 9.26 5.41
CA LEU A 747 30.45 9.42 4.57
C LEU A 747 29.54 8.20 4.64
N ASP A 748 30.08 6.99 4.79
CA ASP A 748 29.26 5.77 4.98
C ASP A 748 28.38 5.88 6.24
N ILE A 749 28.97 6.35 7.34
CA ILE A 749 28.24 6.63 8.60
C ILE A 749 27.16 7.70 8.37
N ALA A 750 27.48 8.77 7.64
CA ALA A 750 26.52 9.82 7.32
C ALA A 750 25.37 9.30 6.44
N MET A 751 25.66 8.49 5.43
CA MET A 751 24.67 7.87 4.55
C MET A 751 23.70 6.96 5.31
N ALA A 752 24.20 6.21 6.30
CA ALA A 752 23.35 5.40 7.18
C ALA A 752 22.41 6.26 8.05
N ALA A 753 22.92 7.40 8.57
CA ALA A 753 22.12 8.36 9.33
C ALA A 753 21.05 9.01 8.45
N TYR A 754 21.41 9.51 7.27
CA TYR A 754 20.48 10.09 6.28
C TYR A 754 19.39 9.10 5.87
N SER A 755 19.76 7.85 5.59
CA SER A 755 18.78 6.79 5.27
C SER A 755 17.80 6.54 6.41
N SER A 756 18.25 6.63 7.66
CA SER A 756 17.41 6.47 8.86
C SER A 756 16.47 7.66 9.07
N GLU A 757 16.96 8.87 8.81
CA GLU A 757 16.17 10.10 8.90
C GLU A 757 15.06 10.14 7.83
N LEU A 758 15.36 9.72 6.59
CA LEU A 758 14.34 9.59 5.54
C LEU A 758 13.22 8.60 5.91
N GLN A 759 13.55 7.48 6.56
CA GLN A 759 12.54 6.54 7.05
C GLN A 759 11.62 7.18 8.10
N TYR A 760 12.18 7.98 9.00
CA TYR A 760 11.41 8.70 10.01
C TYR A 760 10.48 9.75 9.39
N LEU A 761 10.98 10.51 8.40
CA LEU A 761 10.19 11.52 7.68
C LEU A 761 9.09 10.92 6.80
N ALA A 762 9.23 9.67 6.37
CA ALA A 762 8.23 8.96 5.57
C ALA A 762 6.95 8.58 6.34
N ASN A 763 6.90 8.77 7.67
CA ASN A 763 5.65 8.60 8.41
C ASN A 763 4.56 9.57 7.89
N PRO A 764 3.35 9.07 7.57
CA PRO A 764 2.31 9.87 6.95
C PRO A 764 1.76 10.86 7.97
N VAL A 765 1.72 12.14 7.58
CA VAL A 765 1.16 13.18 8.46
C VAL A 765 -0.36 13.20 8.34
N THR A 766 -0.90 12.80 7.19
CA THR A 766 -2.34 12.81 6.88
C THR A 766 -3.19 11.86 7.74
N THR A 767 -2.58 10.97 8.51
CA THR A 767 -3.27 10.06 9.45
C THR A 767 -3.47 10.71 10.83
N HIS A 768 -2.74 11.78 11.15
CA HIS A 768 -2.77 12.48 12.44
C HIS A 768 -3.79 13.64 12.48
N VAL A 769 -4.93 13.49 11.79
CA VAL A 769 -5.95 14.54 11.73
C VAL A 769 -6.73 14.60 13.04
N HIS A 770 -6.79 15.82 13.61
CA HIS A 770 -7.55 16.18 14.80
C HIS A 770 -8.67 17.16 14.47
N SER A 771 -9.75 17.12 15.25
CA SER A 771 -10.84 18.09 15.20
C SER A 771 -10.40 19.45 15.74
N ALA A 772 -10.83 20.53 15.10
CA ALA A 772 -10.59 21.90 15.52
C ALA A 772 -11.90 22.72 15.58
N GLU A 773 -11.82 23.95 16.09
CA GLU A 773 -12.95 24.91 16.18
C GLU A 773 -14.23 24.32 16.80
N GLN A 774 -14.15 23.79 18.03
CA GLN A 774 -15.31 23.19 18.74
C GLN A 774 -16.03 22.12 17.91
N HIS A 775 -15.28 21.26 17.20
CA HIS A 775 -15.81 20.21 16.32
C HIS A 775 -16.64 20.74 15.16
N THR A 776 -16.27 21.90 14.60
CA THR A 776 -16.85 22.37 13.33
C THR A 776 -15.93 22.05 12.14
N GLN A 777 -14.64 21.79 12.42
CA GLN A 777 -13.65 21.30 11.47
C GLN A 777 -13.07 19.95 11.94
N ASP A 778 -13.81 18.87 11.70
CA ASP A 778 -13.45 17.53 12.20
C ASP A 778 -12.43 16.80 11.31
N ILE A 779 -12.25 17.29 10.08
CA ILE A 779 -11.31 16.74 9.10
C ILE A 779 -10.49 17.88 8.46
N ASN A 780 -9.27 18.07 8.95
CA ASN A 780 -8.37 19.14 8.54
C ASN A 780 -7.30 18.67 7.55
N SER A 781 -7.01 19.50 6.55
CA SER A 781 -5.93 19.26 5.60
C SER A 781 -4.58 19.58 6.24
N LEU A 782 -3.68 18.59 6.32
CA LEU A 782 -2.30 18.75 6.80
C LEU A 782 -1.29 18.99 5.66
N ALA A 783 -1.77 19.45 4.49
CA ALA A 783 -0.98 19.60 3.27
C ALA A 783 0.29 20.45 3.43
N LEU A 784 0.24 21.58 4.17
CA LEU A 784 1.41 22.43 4.37
C LEU A 784 2.51 21.74 5.20
N ILE A 785 2.11 21.03 6.26
CA ILE A 785 3.04 20.27 7.11
C ILE A 785 3.67 19.14 6.29
N SER A 786 2.83 18.43 5.52
CA SER A 786 3.29 17.36 4.63
C SER A 786 4.25 17.90 3.55
N ALA A 787 3.95 19.04 2.92
CA ALA A 787 4.83 19.67 1.94
C ALA A 787 6.19 20.06 2.55
N ARG A 788 6.22 20.71 3.73
CA ARG A 788 7.46 21.10 4.40
C ARG A 788 8.34 19.90 4.78
N LYS A 789 7.74 18.82 5.30
CA LYS A 789 8.50 17.58 5.56
C LYS A 789 9.03 16.94 4.28
N THR A 790 8.34 17.16 3.15
CA THR A 790 8.77 16.63 1.86
C THR A 790 9.97 17.39 1.33
N GLU A 791 9.98 18.70 1.49
CA GLU A 791 11.16 19.54 1.22
C GLU A 791 12.37 19.10 2.04
N GLU A 792 12.20 18.90 3.35
CA GLU A 792 13.24 18.38 4.25
C GLU A 792 13.78 17.01 3.79
N ALA A 793 12.89 16.08 3.42
CA ALA A 793 13.29 14.78 2.89
C ALA A 793 14.05 14.89 1.56
N LEU A 794 13.67 15.84 0.68
CA LEU A 794 14.37 16.07 -0.58
C LEU A 794 15.78 16.65 -0.35
N ASP A 795 15.96 17.52 0.63
CA ASP A 795 17.28 18.06 0.96
C ASP A 795 18.23 16.97 1.49
N ILE A 796 17.73 16.05 2.31
CA ILE A 796 18.49 14.87 2.74
C ILE A 796 18.81 13.97 1.54
N LEU A 797 17.86 13.75 0.63
CA LEU A 797 18.10 12.97 -0.59
C LEU A 797 19.20 13.61 -1.47
N LYS A 798 19.23 14.94 -1.60
CA LYS A 798 20.30 15.66 -2.32
C LYS A 798 21.66 15.44 -1.66
N LEU A 799 21.75 15.45 -0.32
CA LEU A 799 22.98 15.11 0.41
C LEU A 799 23.45 13.69 0.11
N MET A 800 22.51 12.73 0.06
CA MET A 800 22.82 11.35 -0.30
C MET A 800 23.30 11.22 -1.74
N LEU A 801 22.65 11.90 -2.70
CA LEU A 801 23.09 11.92 -4.10
C LEU A 801 24.49 12.53 -4.23
N ALA A 802 24.76 13.64 -3.55
CA ALA A 802 26.07 14.30 -3.59
C ALA A 802 27.18 13.38 -3.05
N SER A 803 26.91 12.73 -1.91
CA SER A 803 27.82 11.76 -1.31
C SER A 803 28.08 10.57 -2.24
N HIS A 804 27.02 10.03 -2.83
CA HIS A 804 27.10 8.92 -3.77
C HIS A 804 27.88 9.29 -5.04
N LEU A 805 27.62 10.46 -5.62
CA LEU A 805 28.32 10.94 -6.82
C LEU A 805 29.82 11.16 -6.57
N ALA A 806 30.18 11.72 -5.41
CA ALA A 806 31.57 11.86 -4.99
C ALA A 806 32.26 10.48 -4.85
N ALA A 807 31.58 9.51 -4.22
CA ALA A 807 32.09 8.13 -4.09
C ALA A 807 32.25 7.43 -5.45
N MET A 808 31.29 7.59 -6.38
CA MET A 808 31.41 7.03 -7.73
C MET A 808 32.62 7.63 -8.49
N CYS A 809 32.83 8.94 -8.40
CA CYS A 809 33.98 9.57 -9.04
C CYS A 809 35.31 9.07 -8.45
N GLN A 810 35.38 8.92 -7.12
CA GLN A 810 36.52 8.30 -6.44
C GLN A 810 36.75 6.86 -6.90
N ALA A 811 35.68 6.06 -7.03
CA ALA A 811 35.77 4.68 -7.52
C ALA A 811 36.30 4.62 -8.97
N VAL A 812 35.90 5.55 -9.84
CA VAL A 812 36.43 5.68 -11.20
C VAL A 812 37.93 5.99 -11.18
N ASP A 813 38.38 6.90 -10.32
CA ASP A 813 39.80 7.24 -10.18
C ASP A 813 40.63 6.05 -9.71
N LEU A 814 40.12 5.29 -8.71
CA LEU A 814 40.78 4.10 -8.19
C LEU A 814 40.85 2.99 -9.23
N ARG A 815 39.80 2.80 -10.04
CA ARG A 815 39.84 1.86 -11.19
C ARG A 815 40.88 2.26 -12.23
N GLN A 816 41.02 3.55 -12.49
CA GLN A 816 42.02 4.06 -13.43
C GLN A 816 43.45 3.89 -12.91
N LEU A 817 43.64 4.14 -11.61
CA LEU A 817 44.91 3.88 -10.93
C LEU A 817 45.27 2.39 -10.99
N GLU A 818 44.33 1.51 -10.66
CA GLU A 818 44.49 0.05 -10.72
C GLU A 818 44.96 -0.41 -12.11
N GLU A 819 44.33 0.07 -13.18
CA GLU A 819 44.77 -0.26 -14.54
C GLU A 819 46.17 0.26 -14.88
N THR A 820 46.51 1.46 -14.39
CA THR A 820 47.83 2.05 -14.58
C THR A 820 48.88 1.19 -13.88
N LEU A 821 48.61 0.75 -12.65
CA LEU A 821 49.47 -0.12 -11.88
C LEU A 821 49.62 -1.50 -12.54
N VAL A 822 48.54 -2.11 -13.02
CA VAL A 822 48.60 -3.37 -13.79
C VAL A 822 49.53 -3.24 -15.00
N LYS A 823 49.44 -2.16 -15.78
CA LYS A 823 50.34 -1.92 -16.92
C LYS A 823 51.79 -1.76 -16.48
N VAL A 824 52.04 -1.07 -15.37
CA VAL A 824 53.40 -0.90 -14.81
C VAL A 824 53.97 -2.23 -14.36
N VAL A 825 53.21 -3.04 -13.61
CA VAL A 825 53.58 -4.40 -13.21
C VAL A 825 53.88 -5.27 -14.43
N GLN A 826 53.01 -5.26 -15.45
CA GLN A 826 53.22 -6.00 -16.70
C GLN A 826 54.48 -5.55 -17.44
N ASN A 827 54.77 -4.24 -17.49
CA ASN A 827 55.97 -3.70 -18.10
C ASN A 827 57.23 -4.11 -17.33
N VAL A 828 57.22 -4.02 -16.00
CA VAL A 828 58.32 -4.47 -15.14
C VAL A 828 58.58 -5.95 -15.33
N ILE A 829 57.54 -6.80 -15.26
CA ILE A 829 57.63 -8.25 -15.49
C ILE A 829 58.17 -8.55 -16.90
N SER A 830 57.63 -7.90 -17.93
CA SER A 830 58.04 -8.12 -19.32
C SER A 830 59.51 -7.76 -19.55
N THR A 831 59.95 -6.65 -18.95
CA THR A 831 61.32 -6.14 -19.04
C THR A 831 62.29 -7.07 -18.31
N LEU A 832 61.99 -7.40 -17.04
CA LEU A 832 62.83 -8.29 -16.24
C LEU A 832 62.87 -9.71 -16.78
N ALA A 833 61.75 -10.24 -17.29
CA ALA A 833 61.72 -11.56 -17.92
C ALA A 833 62.65 -11.64 -19.14
N ASN A 834 62.73 -10.55 -19.92
CA ASN A 834 63.68 -10.45 -21.03
C ASN A 834 65.12 -10.33 -20.53
N GLU A 835 65.38 -9.46 -19.53
CA GLU A 835 66.71 -9.24 -18.95
C GLU A 835 67.29 -10.51 -18.29
N CYS A 836 66.44 -11.33 -17.65
CA CYS A 836 66.80 -12.59 -17.01
C CYS A 836 66.76 -13.80 -17.97
N GLY A 837 66.38 -13.61 -19.24
CA GLY A 837 66.34 -14.66 -20.25
C GLY A 837 65.33 -15.78 -19.95
N LEU A 838 64.14 -15.42 -19.47
CA LEU A 838 63.05 -16.37 -19.20
C LEU A 838 62.36 -16.83 -20.50
N PRO A 839 61.88 -18.10 -20.58
CA PRO A 839 61.13 -18.59 -21.72
C PRO A 839 59.82 -17.81 -21.98
N ASN A 840 59.40 -17.74 -23.25
CA ASN A 840 58.17 -17.03 -23.64
C ASN A 840 56.91 -17.57 -22.93
N ASP A 841 56.81 -18.89 -22.73
CA ASP A 841 55.68 -19.50 -22.00
C ASP A 841 55.65 -19.07 -20.53
N THR A 842 56.81 -19.01 -19.88
CA THR A 842 56.95 -18.51 -18.50
C THR A 842 56.54 -17.04 -18.42
N LYS A 843 57.04 -16.22 -19.35
CA LYS A 843 56.67 -14.80 -19.47
C LYS A 843 55.17 -14.62 -19.66
N ALA A 844 54.53 -15.42 -20.51
CA ALA A 844 53.09 -15.35 -20.75
C ALA A 844 52.28 -15.70 -19.50
N ARG A 845 52.71 -16.70 -18.72
CA ARG A 845 52.08 -17.05 -17.43
C ARG A 845 52.23 -15.94 -16.39
N LEU A 846 53.42 -15.34 -16.26
CA LEU A 846 53.66 -14.23 -15.34
C LEU A 846 52.80 -13.01 -15.69
N LEU A 847 52.68 -12.67 -16.98
CA LEU A 847 51.81 -11.58 -17.45
C LEU A 847 50.31 -11.86 -17.24
N TYR A 848 49.91 -13.13 -17.32
CA TYR A 848 48.54 -13.55 -17.01
C TYR A 848 48.23 -13.35 -15.52
N VAL A 849 49.11 -13.78 -14.62
CA VAL A 849 48.96 -13.55 -13.17
C VAL A 849 48.88 -12.06 -12.86
N ALA A 850 49.76 -11.25 -13.43
CA ALA A 850 49.75 -9.80 -13.25
C ALA A 850 48.44 -9.12 -13.71
N LYS A 851 47.70 -9.75 -14.63
CA LYS A 851 46.39 -9.27 -15.07
C LYS A 851 45.24 -9.78 -14.19
N ALA A 852 45.41 -10.94 -13.55
CA ALA A 852 44.37 -11.64 -12.82
C ALA A 852 44.27 -11.23 -11.34
N VAL A 853 45.29 -10.56 -10.81
CA VAL A 853 45.39 -10.21 -9.39
C VAL A 853 45.23 -8.70 -9.21
N PRO A 854 44.32 -8.22 -8.33
CA PRO A 854 44.17 -6.80 -8.03
C PRO A 854 45.46 -6.21 -7.47
N VAL A 855 46.04 -5.22 -8.15
CA VAL A 855 47.38 -4.70 -7.89
C VAL A 855 47.42 -3.72 -6.71
N TYR A 856 46.25 -3.16 -6.38
CA TYR A 856 46.09 -2.20 -5.29
C TYR A 856 46.60 -2.69 -3.93
N THR A 857 46.37 -3.97 -3.61
CA THR A 857 46.77 -4.58 -2.33
C THR A 857 48.29 -4.58 -2.13
N TYR A 858 49.07 -4.26 -3.16
CA TYR A 858 50.54 -4.29 -3.19
C TYR A 858 51.20 -2.91 -3.16
N LEU A 859 50.42 -1.82 -2.97
CA LEU A 859 50.92 -0.44 -3.05
C LEU A 859 51.91 -0.01 -1.94
N GLU A 860 51.99 -0.75 -0.82
CA GLU A 860 52.89 -0.45 0.31
C GLU A 860 54.10 -1.38 0.38
N SER A 861 53.89 -2.68 0.11
CA SER A 861 54.95 -3.67 0.09
C SER A 861 54.73 -4.61 -1.09
N PRO A 862 55.11 -4.19 -2.31
CA PRO A 862 55.04 -5.07 -3.49
C PRO A 862 55.95 -6.30 -3.38
N CYS A 863 56.68 -6.41 -2.27
CA CYS A 863 57.61 -7.47 -1.88
C CYS A 863 57.17 -8.39 -0.75
N ASP A 864 55.99 -8.19 -0.16
CA ASP A 864 55.52 -9.08 0.90
C ASP A 864 55.31 -10.51 0.32
N PRO A 865 56.05 -11.52 0.81
CA PRO A 865 56.00 -12.86 0.26
C PRO A 865 54.66 -13.57 0.51
N THR A 866 53.79 -13.03 1.37
CA THR A 866 52.46 -13.57 1.68
C THR A 866 51.38 -13.08 0.72
N LEU A 867 51.71 -12.12 -0.15
CA LEU A 867 50.74 -11.45 -1.01
C LEU A 867 50.39 -12.27 -2.27
N PRO A 868 49.11 -12.30 -2.71
CA PRO A 868 48.64 -13.17 -3.80
C PRO A 868 49.36 -12.99 -5.14
N LEU A 869 49.82 -11.77 -5.47
CA LEU A 869 50.61 -11.51 -6.67
C LEU A 869 51.94 -12.27 -6.64
N LEU A 870 52.71 -12.14 -5.56
CA LEU A 870 53.99 -12.84 -5.42
C LEU A 870 53.81 -14.35 -5.28
N LEU A 871 52.78 -14.82 -4.57
CA LEU A 871 52.44 -16.24 -4.50
C LEU A 871 52.06 -16.81 -5.88
N GLY A 872 51.23 -16.09 -6.65
CA GLY A 872 50.83 -16.50 -8.00
C GLY A 872 51.97 -16.47 -9.00
N LEU A 873 52.88 -15.47 -8.89
CA LEU A 873 54.09 -15.40 -9.69
C LEU A 873 55.05 -16.55 -9.34
N LYS A 874 55.27 -16.83 -8.04
CA LYS A 874 56.06 -17.98 -7.57
C LYS A 874 55.49 -19.31 -8.04
N GLN A 875 54.18 -19.49 -7.95
CA GLN A 875 53.49 -20.67 -8.46
C GLN A 875 53.68 -20.81 -9.98
N SER A 876 53.56 -19.71 -10.73
CA SER A 876 53.80 -19.71 -12.19
C SER A 876 55.24 -20.05 -12.55
N CYS A 877 56.22 -19.58 -11.77
CA CYS A 877 57.62 -19.95 -11.88
C CYS A 877 57.81 -21.45 -11.62
N PHE A 878 57.22 -21.98 -10.55
CA PHE A 878 57.25 -23.39 -10.18
C PHE A 878 56.60 -24.31 -11.23
N ASP A 879 55.41 -23.95 -11.71
CA ASP A 879 54.70 -24.67 -12.77
C ASP A 879 55.47 -24.64 -14.10
N SER A 880 56.25 -23.60 -14.34
CA SER A 880 57.13 -23.50 -15.51
C SER A 880 58.33 -24.44 -15.38
N ILE A 881 58.94 -24.52 -14.19
CA ILE A 881 60.02 -25.48 -13.89
C ILE A 881 59.51 -26.92 -14.09
N LEU A 882 58.33 -27.26 -13.54
CA LEU A 882 57.72 -28.58 -13.68
C LEU A 882 57.36 -28.93 -15.14
N ALA A 883 56.86 -27.97 -15.91
CA ALA A 883 56.51 -28.18 -17.31
C ALA A 883 57.74 -28.42 -18.20
N LEU A 884 58.86 -27.76 -17.90
CA LEU A 884 60.11 -27.88 -18.65
C LEU A 884 60.91 -29.13 -18.24
N HIS A 885 60.87 -29.53 -16.96
CA HIS A 885 61.48 -30.79 -16.49
C HIS A 885 60.88 -32.04 -17.18
N LYS A 886 59.62 -31.95 -17.65
CA LYS A 886 58.96 -33.02 -18.41
C LYS A 886 59.31 -33.06 -19.90
N LYS A 887 59.88 -31.99 -20.48
CA LYS A 887 59.86 -31.81 -21.94
C LYS A 887 61.17 -32.07 -22.65
N ASP A 888 62.32 -31.90 -22.00
CA ASP A 888 63.65 -32.34 -22.48
C ASP A 888 64.66 -31.99 -21.38
N GLY A 889 65.78 -32.71 -21.30
CA GLY A 889 66.86 -32.52 -20.30
C GLY A 889 67.61 -31.19 -20.41
N ILE A 890 66.90 -30.07 -20.35
CA ILE A 890 67.41 -28.73 -20.12
C ILE A 890 67.98 -28.72 -18.69
N GLU A 891 69.17 -28.16 -18.51
CA GLU A 891 69.76 -27.90 -17.18
C GLU A 891 68.76 -27.09 -16.34
N THR A 892 68.03 -27.79 -15.48
CA THR A 892 67.04 -27.20 -14.55
C THR A 892 67.69 -26.15 -13.66
N ASP A 893 68.98 -26.32 -13.37
CA ASP A 893 69.77 -25.43 -12.51
C ASP A 893 69.88 -24.03 -13.13
N THR A 894 70.08 -23.91 -14.45
CA THR A 894 70.20 -22.59 -15.11
C THR A 894 68.89 -21.81 -15.14
N LEU A 895 67.74 -22.48 -15.20
CA LEU A 895 66.43 -21.82 -15.16
C LEU A 895 66.05 -21.41 -13.73
N VAL A 896 66.36 -22.25 -12.74
CA VAL A 896 66.17 -21.95 -11.32
C VAL A 896 66.99 -20.70 -10.94
N ASP A 897 68.24 -20.59 -11.39
CA ASP A 897 69.08 -19.42 -11.16
C ASP A 897 68.50 -18.15 -11.82
N ARG A 898 68.00 -18.26 -13.06
CA ARG A 898 67.36 -17.13 -13.76
C ARG A 898 66.07 -16.67 -13.09
N LEU A 899 65.28 -17.61 -12.54
CA LEU A 899 64.05 -17.31 -11.82
C LEU A 899 64.34 -16.69 -10.44
N ALA A 900 65.38 -17.16 -9.74
CA ALA A 900 65.84 -16.56 -8.48
C ALA A 900 66.33 -15.12 -8.68
N GLU A 901 67.08 -14.87 -9.76
CA GLU A 901 67.53 -13.52 -10.12
C GLU A 901 66.36 -12.62 -10.56
N PHE A 902 65.39 -13.17 -11.29
CA PHE A 902 64.16 -12.46 -11.64
C PHE A 902 63.38 -12.04 -10.39
N GLU A 903 63.15 -12.97 -9.44
CA GLU A 903 62.42 -12.70 -8.20
C GLU A 903 63.12 -11.61 -7.38
N LYS A 904 64.46 -11.69 -7.23
CA LYS A 904 65.24 -10.70 -6.50
C LYS A 904 65.12 -9.30 -7.09
N ARG A 905 65.19 -9.16 -8.42
CA ARG A 905 65.13 -7.85 -9.11
C ARG A 905 63.71 -7.32 -9.28
N LEU A 906 62.73 -8.21 -9.33
CA LEU A 906 61.31 -7.85 -9.45
C LEU A 906 60.88 -6.96 -8.29
N CYS A 907 61.30 -7.33 -7.09
CA CYS A 907 60.97 -6.66 -5.86
C CYS A 907 61.38 -5.18 -5.85
N ASP A 908 62.67 -4.91 -5.99
CA ASP A 908 63.23 -3.55 -5.97
C ASP A 908 62.64 -2.67 -7.09
N ARG A 909 62.35 -3.25 -8.26
CA ARG A 909 61.83 -2.50 -9.41
C ARG A 909 60.35 -2.19 -9.28
N LEU A 910 59.55 -3.12 -8.74
CA LEU A 910 58.14 -2.87 -8.45
C LEU A 910 57.98 -1.80 -7.36
N GLU A 911 58.77 -1.85 -6.29
CA GLU A 911 58.70 -0.88 -5.20
C GLU A 911 58.94 0.55 -5.68
N ASN A 912 59.96 0.76 -6.52
CA ASN A 912 60.27 2.08 -7.07
C ASN A 912 59.19 2.58 -8.06
N GLU A 913 58.80 1.76 -9.03
CA GLU A 913 57.87 2.15 -10.09
C GLU A 913 56.44 2.36 -9.55
N MET A 914 55.97 1.47 -8.66
CA MET A 914 54.63 1.61 -8.06
C MET A 914 54.57 2.80 -7.11
N THR A 915 55.63 3.06 -6.32
CA THR A 915 55.70 4.27 -5.47
C THR A 915 55.69 5.55 -6.31
N ALA A 916 56.39 5.58 -7.44
CA ALA A 916 56.38 6.73 -8.35
C ALA A 916 54.98 7.03 -8.90
N VAL A 917 54.25 5.99 -9.31
CA VAL A 917 52.85 6.12 -9.78
C VAL A 917 51.94 6.61 -8.67
N ARG A 918 52.07 6.07 -7.46
CA ARG A 918 51.28 6.48 -6.29
C ARG A 918 51.47 7.95 -5.96
N VAL A 919 52.72 8.40 -5.81
CA VAL A 919 53.05 9.81 -5.53
C VAL A 919 52.57 10.75 -6.63
N LEU A 920 52.60 10.29 -7.89
CA LEU A 920 52.08 11.05 -9.02
C LEU A 920 50.55 11.24 -8.93
N TYR A 921 49.81 10.17 -8.63
CA TYR A 921 48.35 10.22 -8.44
C TYR A 921 47.96 11.02 -7.20
N GLU A 922 48.69 10.91 -6.09
CA GLU A 922 48.48 11.73 -4.88
C GLU A 922 48.65 13.23 -5.16
N LYS A 923 49.61 13.62 -6.02
CA LYS A 923 49.92 15.04 -6.30
C LYS A 923 49.12 15.66 -7.43
N LYS A 924 48.77 14.88 -8.45
CA LYS A 924 48.17 15.39 -9.70
C LYS A 924 46.78 14.80 -9.98
N GLY A 925 46.30 13.85 -9.18
CA GLY A 925 44.99 13.23 -9.33
C GLY A 925 44.76 12.63 -10.72
N HIS A 926 43.54 12.76 -11.22
CA HIS A 926 43.13 12.32 -12.56
C HIS A 926 43.82 13.08 -13.70
N LYS A 927 44.37 14.29 -13.44
CA LYS A 927 45.14 15.09 -14.42
C LYS A 927 46.48 14.45 -14.82
N THR A 928 46.85 13.31 -14.21
CA THR A 928 47.98 12.47 -14.60
C THR A 928 47.76 11.67 -15.88
N ALA A 929 46.50 11.38 -16.22
CA ALA A 929 46.10 10.52 -17.33
C ALA A 929 46.42 11.13 -18.71
N ASP A 930 46.28 12.45 -18.85
CA ASP A 930 46.49 13.17 -20.12
C ASP A 930 47.95 13.16 -20.60
N ASN A 931 48.93 13.00 -19.70
CA ASN A 931 50.35 13.07 -20.06
C ASN A 931 51.02 11.72 -20.36
N ASN A 932 50.40 10.59 -20.00
CA ASN A 932 51.03 9.26 -20.04
C ASN A 932 50.36 8.25 -20.99
N ASN A 933 49.56 8.68 -21.97
CA ASN A 933 48.78 7.79 -22.87
C ASN A 933 47.85 6.81 -22.11
N ALA A 934 47.51 7.09 -20.86
CA ALA A 934 46.50 6.35 -20.13
C ALA A 934 45.13 6.92 -20.51
N LEU A 935 44.53 6.41 -21.60
CA LEU A 935 43.14 6.74 -21.95
C LEU A 935 42.27 6.60 -20.69
N LEU A 936 41.59 7.68 -20.32
CA LEU A 936 40.45 7.63 -19.40
C LEU A 936 39.50 6.58 -19.99
N ARG A 937 39.28 5.41 -19.38
CA ARG A 937 38.30 4.45 -19.92
C ARG A 937 36.87 4.98 -19.89
N ILE A 938 36.64 6.02 -19.10
CA ILE A 938 35.40 6.80 -19.16
C ILE A 938 35.31 7.61 -20.48
N GLN A 939 36.38 7.75 -21.27
CA GLN A 939 36.29 8.24 -22.65
C GLN A 939 35.40 7.30 -23.48
N GLY A 940 34.31 7.86 -23.99
CA GLY A 940 33.26 7.11 -24.70
C GLY A 940 32.10 6.67 -23.80
N SER A 941 32.22 6.80 -22.48
CA SER A 941 31.08 6.66 -21.58
C SER A 941 30.14 7.85 -21.74
N LYS A 942 28.83 7.58 -21.80
CA LYS A 942 27.80 8.63 -21.74
C LYS A 942 27.81 9.39 -20.40
N PHE A 943 28.46 8.86 -19.37
CA PHE A 943 28.60 9.49 -18.05
C PHE A 943 29.86 10.36 -17.90
N LEU A 944 30.71 10.46 -18.93
CA LEU A 944 31.90 11.33 -18.90
C LEU A 944 31.60 12.79 -18.52
N PRO A 945 30.51 13.43 -19.00
CA PRO A 945 30.21 14.80 -18.61
C PRO A 945 30.01 14.98 -17.11
N PHE A 946 29.32 14.06 -16.44
CA PHE A 946 29.10 14.12 -14.99
C PHE A 946 30.41 13.97 -14.21
N TYR A 947 31.28 13.03 -14.61
CA TYR A 947 32.58 12.86 -13.98
C TYR A 947 33.46 14.12 -14.14
N ARG A 948 33.52 14.69 -15.36
CA ARG A 948 34.26 15.94 -15.61
C ARG A 948 33.69 17.12 -14.86
N PHE A 949 32.37 17.24 -14.79
CA PHE A 949 31.74 18.28 -14.00
C PHE A 949 32.18 18.20 -12.53
N VAL A 950 32.13 17.00 -11.93
CA VAL A 950 32.53 16.80 -10.54
C VAL A 950 34.03 17.00 -10.32
N ARG A 951 34.89 16.48 -11.20
CA ARG A 951 36.35 16.49 -11.02
C ARG A 951 37.04 17.75 -11.54
N ASP A 952 36.62 18.27 -12.67
CA ASP A 952 37.25 19.41 -13.35
C ASP A 952 36.57 20.73 -12.97
N GLU A 953 35.23 20.82 -13.05
CA GLU A 953 34.52 22.09 -12.84
C GLU A 953 34.35 22.42 -11.35
N LEU A 954 34.00 21.44 -10.52
CA LEU A 954 33.90 21.63 -9.07
C LEU A 954 35.26 21.54 -8.36
N ASP A 955 36.32 21.14 -9.08
CA ASP A 955 37.67 20.95 -8.53
C ASP A 955 37.65 20.03 -7.28
N THR A 956 37.02 18.86 -7.43
CA THR A 956 37.10 17.79 -6.42
C THR A 956 38.30 16.90 -6.75
N GLY A 957 39.12 16.59 -5.75
CA GLY A 957 40.34 15.79 -5.91
C GLY A 957 40.15 14.31 -5.59
N VAL A 958 41.17 13.50 -5.88
CA VAL A 958 41.25 12.11 -5.42
C VAL A 958 41.56 12.12 -3.92
N MET A 959 40.72 11.48 -3.11
CA MET A 959 40.91 11.39 -1.66
C MET A 959 42.09 10.50 -1.30
N GLY A 960 42.93 10.89 -0.35
CA GLY A 960 44.02 10.06 0.19
C GLY A 960 44.67 10.68 1.43
N ALA A 961 45.46 9.90 2.18
CA ALA A 961 46.02 10.24 3.50
C ALA A 961 46.78 11.59 3.61
N ARG A 962 47.21 12.19 2.49
CA ARG A 962 48.03 13.42 2.45
C ARG A 962 47.31 14.64 1.87
N ARG A 963 46.01 14.53 1.59
CA ARG A 963 45.20 15.64 1.06
C ARG A 963 44.69 16.52 2.20
N GLU A 964 44.84 17.84 2.08
CA GLU A 964 44.33 18.81 3.07
C GLU A 964 42.81 18.98 2.99
N GLN A 965 42.23 18.89 1.79
CA GLN A 965 40.78 18.96 1.58
C GLN A 965 40.07 17.69 2.09
N THR A 966 38.98 17.89 2.80
CA THR A 966 38.21 16.82 3.46
C THR A 966 37.11 16.25 2.55
N PRO A 967 36.59 15.04 2.83
CA PRO A 967 35.47 14.49 2.07
C PRO A 967 34.23 15.40 2.13
N GLN A 968 34.06 16.09 3.25
CA GLN A 968 32.92 16.98 3.46
C GLN A 968 32.96 18.19 2.52
N GLU A 969 34.14 18.77 2.26
CA GLU A 969 34.26 19.91 1.33
C GLU A 969 33.92 19.52 -0.11
N ASP A 970 34.36 18.33 -0.56
CA ASP A 970 34.02 17.83 -1.90
C ASP A 970 32.53 17.53 -2.03
N VAL A 971 31.93 16.87 -1.03
CA VAL A 971 30.49 16.60 -1.01
C VAL A 971 29.68 17.88 -0.95
N GLN A 972 30.12 18.90 -0.21
CA GLN A 972 29.44 20.20 -0.14
C GLN A 972 29.42 20.89 -1.51
N LYS A 973 30.54 20.90 -2.24
CA LYS A 973 30.59 21.47 -3.59
C LYS A 973 29.62 20.77 -4.56
N VAL A 974 29.54 19.44 -4.48
CA VAL A 974 28.61 18.65 -5.29
C VAL A 974 27.17 18.94 -4.87
N PHE A 975 26.89 19.00 -3.58
CA PHE A 975 25.57 19.35 -3.06
C PHE A 975 25.13 20.74 -3.53
N ASP A 976 25.97 21.76 -3.41
CA ASP A 976 25.68 23.12 -3.88
C ASP A 976 25.39 23.12 -5.39
N ALA A 977 26.11 22.31 -6.17
CA ALA A 977 25.86 22.16 -7.60
C ALA A 977 24.53 21.45 -7.93
N ILE A 978 24.07 20.51 -7.11
CA ILE A 978 22.73 19.90 -7.22
C ILE A 978 21.67 20.93 -6.83
N ALA A 979 21.86 21.62 -5.71
CA ALA A 979 20.92 22.58 -5.16
C ALA A 979 20.68 23.78 -6.10
N ASP A 980 21.75 24.29 -6.73
CA ASP A 980 21.70 25.40 -7.69
C ASP A 980 21.28 24.95 -9.11
N GLY A 981 21.05 23.66 -9.34
CA GLY A 981 20.60 23.12 -10.63
C GLY A 981 21.69 22.97 -11.71
N ARG A 982 22.95 23.29 -11.41
CA ARG A 982 24.08 23.20 -12.38
C ARG A 982 24.29 21.78 -12.91
N ILE A 983 24.13 20.76 -12.06
CA ILE A 983 24.20 19.34 -12.49
C ILE A 983 23.06 18.99 -13.45
N THR A 984 21.87 19.56 -13.26
CA THR A 984 20.71 19.34 -14.14
C THR A 984 20.94 19.96 -15.52
N GLU A 985 21.60 21.12 -15.59
CA GLU A 985 21.99 21.74 -16.85
C GLU A 985 22.98 20.85 -17.61
N THR A 986 24.01 20.31 -16.94
CA THR A 986 24.93 19.33 -17.52
C THR A 986 24.20 18.10 -18.04
N ALA A 987 23.24 17.57 -17.27
CA ALA A 987 22.43 16.42 -17.66
C ALA A 987 21.54 16.69 -18.89
N THR A 988 21.04 17.91 -19.05
CA THR A 988 20.13 18.29 -20.14
C THR A 988 20.89 18.61 -21.44
N HIS A 989 22.12 19.12 -21.31
CA HIS A 989 22.96 19.49 -22.45
C HIS A 989 23.56 18.29 -23.22
N HIS A 990 23.66 17.13 -22.57
CA HIS A 990 24.31 15.92 -23.08
C HIS A 990 23.32 14.78 -23.30
#